data_AF-A0A2J6WTG3-F1
#
_entry.id   AF-A0A2J6WTG3-F1
#
_cell.length_a   1.000
_cell.length_b   1.000
_cell.length_c   1.000
_cell.angle_alpha   90.00
_cell.angle_beta   90.00
_cell.angle_gamma   90.00
#
_symmetry.space_group_name_H-M   'P 1'
#
loop_
_entity.id
_entity.type
_entity.pdbx_description
1 polymer ?
#
loop_
_entity_poly.entity_id
_entity_poly.type
_entity_poly.pdbx_seq_one_letter_code
_entity_poly.pdbx_strand_id
1 'polypeptide(L)'
;MADTVIDIRDVFWQYPNVSERSGGFKIENLNLKIYRNEFFGITGATGSGKSTICQLIAGLIPHQIKVPQDQLDKHFRGEVYVLGELVSGLRKEGNSYVLIGKGSMAPEVGLVMQDPESQFLTMSALSEITLGLQIMGLPRDEIMKRVKEALSMVSLDDLYPILDKIHPSELSGGQKQRLVIASFIAMRPRILILDEPTSDLDSAGKMEIIEAISNLKEKGDITVILVEHDPEILKRFADRVAVLSEGRIVAVDSPESIFSNPDLRKYVEVSELEGIIQDDEEFLKKIDIDAARSYRPTRKEEYAGEMAIEVKELHYQYPDGAKALNGIDLEIKKGEFVALIGQNGSGKSTFSKVLSGYLTGWRGEVRIFGEDISKKKVRERIPAIVGYVFQNPDHQIFNRRVDTEIEYGLRNIGVRDDEIKKRVEETLARVGLLRKRDEDPLFLSRGEKRRLALASVIAMRPGVLIVDEPTTGQDYRMSREIMDILMELNREGSTIIVITHDMRLVAEYCRRVIVMKRGRIIFDGKPEVLFEKEELLRESSLLAPREVQLSKRLKQTGVMQDILLSAREWLEFLKFENEKKRYVLLSFQAMKKHSKNLSREIMSKAGKPDAIVYIERGGMVIGRLMSDYLGVKDLYGIRASYYTDEGMPSTHVTVGDISLNIKVNNYILLVDDISDTGKTIEAVIEKLKKYTENIKVCTIAYKPHSVVKPDFYSYIVDNDTWVVFEYEEEETRRAFEKRNNEIGLKFIEETFGK
;
A
#
# COMPACT_ATOMS: atom_id res chain seq x y z
N MET A 1 -20.21 -1.73 35.31
CA MET A 1 -19.81 -2.87 34.46
C MET A 1 -20.57 -2.72 33.17
N ALA A 2 -19.93 -2.92 32.02
CA ALA A 2 -20.60 -2.78 30.73
C ALA A 2 -21.57 -3.95 30.50
N ASP A 3 -22.79 -3.65 30.08
CA ASP A 3 -23.83 -4.64 29.77
C ASP A 3 -23.42 -5.39 28.50
N THR A 4 -23.23 -6.71 28.59
CA THR A 4 -22.70 -7.51 27.46
C THR A 4 -23.87 -7.94 26.57
N VAL A 5 -23.92 -7.42 25.35
CA VAL A 5 -25.00 -7.71 24.41
C VAL A 5 -24.68 -8.87 23.47
N ILE A 6 -23.39 -9.18 23.26
CA ILE A 6 -22.96 -10.36 22.51
C ILE A 6 -21.83 -11.03 23.29
N ASP A 7 -21.93 -12.34 23.50
CA ASP A 7 -20.92 -13.17 24.15
C ASP A 7 -20.77 -14.48 23.34
N ILE A 8 -19.68 -14.56 22.58
CA ILE A 8 -19.29 -15.73 21.79
C ILE A 8 -18.22 -16.49 22.57
N ARG A 9 -18.42 -17.80 22.77
CA ARG A 9 -17.58 -18.65 23.64
C ARG A 9 -17.12 -19.90 22.91
N ASP A 10 -15.79 -20.05 22.79
CA ASP A 10 -15.10 -21.21 22.22
C ASP A 10 -15.70 -21.70 20.88
N VAL A 11 -16.12 -20.77 20.02
CA VAL A 11 -16.83 -21.13 18.79
C VAL A 11 -15.88 -21.62 17.70
N PHE A 12 -16.23 -22.76 17.10
CA PHE A 12 -15.61 -23.27 15.88
C PHE A 12 -16.68 -23.40 14.80
N TRP A 13 -16.36 -23.00 13.57
CA TRP A 13 -17.25 -23.18 12.42
C TRP A 13 -16.49 -23.62 11.16
N GLN A 14 -16.99 -24.64 10.47
CA GLN A 14 -16.53 -25.08 9.16
C GLN A 14 -17.73 -25.19 8.21
N TYR A 15 -17.68 -24.57 7.03
CA TYR A 15 -18.73 -24.75 6.02
C TYR A 15 -18.68 -26.18 5.44
N PRO A 16 -19.83 -26.83 5.18
CA PRO A 16 -19.88 -28.13 4.50
C PRO A 16 -19.51 -27.98 3.02
N ASN A 17 -18.25 -28.29 2.68
CA ASN A 17 -17.73 -28.23 1.31
C ASN A 17 -17.86 -29.56 0.56
N VAL A 18 -18.10 -29.47 -0.75
CA VAL A 18 -18.18 -30.60 -1.70
C VAL A 18 -16.81 -30.93 -2.34
N SER A 19 -15.76 -30.17 -2.02
CA SER A 19 -14.39 -30.38 -2.53
C SER A 19 -13.35 -30.49 -1.39
N GLU A 20 -12.67 -31.64 -1.33
CA GLU A 20 -11.88 -32.11 -0.16
C GLU A 20 -10.49 -31.46 0.04
N ARG A 21 -10.25 -30.20 -0.39
CA ARG A 21 -8.87 -29.64 -0.43
C ARG A 21 -8.52 -28.54 0.58
N SER A 22 -9.44 -28.21 1.50
CA SER A 22 -9.16 -27.30 2.63
C SER A 22 -9.83 -27.80 3.92
N GLY A 23 -9.24 -28.84 4.52
CA GLY A 23 -9.72 -29.50 5.75
C GLY A 23 -9.47 -28.72 7.04
N GLY A 24 -9.69 -27.40 7.04
CA GLY A 24 -9.59 -26.53 8.22
C GLY A 24 -10.93 -25.90 8.59
N PHE A 25 -11.07 -25.48 9.83
CA PHE A 25 -12.20 -24.65 10.24
C PHE A 25 -12.07 -23.24 9.62
N LYS A 26 -13.20 -22.60 9.33
CA LYS A 26 -13.25 -21.21 8.86
C LYS A 26 -13.18 -20.22 10.02
N ILE A 27 -13.65 -20.63 11.20
CA ILE A 27 -13.58 -19.92 12.47
C ILE A 27 -13.03 -20.90 13.50
N GLU A 28 -12.01 -20.50 14.25
CA GLU A 28 -11.32 -21.34 15.23
C GLU A 28 -11.24 -20.66 16.59
N ASN A 29 -11.73 -21.35 17.63
CA ASN A 29 -11.69 -20.91 19.03
C ASN A 29 -12.14 -19.46 19.27
N LEU A 30 -13.20 -19.05 18.57
CA LEU A 30 -13.67 -17.67 18.58
C LEU A 30 -14.29 -17.33 19.95
N ASN A 31 -13.67 -16.35 20.60
CA ASN A 31 -14.11 -15.80 21.88
C ASN A 31 -14.21 -14.27 21.73
N LEU A 32 -15.42 -13.71 21.87
CA LEU A 32 -15.70 -12.29 21.59
C LEU A 32 -16.79 -11.74 22.50
N LYS A 33 -16.56 -10.54 23.04
CA LYS A 33 -17.55 -9.78 23.81
C LYS A 33 -17.73 -8.36 23.28
N ILE A 34 -18.98 -8.02 23.00
CA ILE A 34 -19.42 -6.68 22.55
C ILE A 34 -20.46 -6.17 23.55
N TYR A 35 -20.34 -4.88 23.89
CA TYR A 35 -21.12 -4.22 24.93
C TYR A 35 -22.24 -3.36 24.33
N ARG A 36 -23.24 -3.05 25.16
CA ARG A 36 -24.37 -2.20 24.78
C ARG A 36 -23.92 -0.80 24.37
N ASN A 37 -24.47 -0.30 23.26
CA ASN A 37 -24.18 1.02 22.67
C ASN A 37 -22.72 1.20 22.23
N GLU A 38 -22.01 0.09 22.07
CA GLU A 38 -20.69 0.08 21.46
C GLU A 38 -20.81 0.20 19.93
N PHE A 39 -19.93 1.01 19.33
CA PHE A 39 -19.64 0.98 17.91
C PHE A 39 -18.40 0.10 17.75
N PHE A 40 -18.62 -1.17 17.42
CA PHE A 40 -17.59 -2.19 17.41
C PHE A 40 -17.06 -2.45 16.00
N GLY A 41 -15.76 -2.24 15.80
CA GLY A 41 -15.08 -2.53 14.54
C GLY A 41 -14.64 -3.99 14.43
N ILE A 42 -14.73 -4.56 13.23
CA ILE A 42 -14.08 -5.84 12.89
C ILE A 42 -13.24 -5.62 11.63
N THR A 43 -11.96 -5.93 11.71
CA THR A 43 -11.01 -5.77 10.59
C THR A 43 -10.13 -6.99 10.42
N GLY A 44 -9.44 -7.06 9.27
CA GLY A 44 -8.49 -8.11 8.94
C GLY A 44 -8.64 -8.63 7.52
N ALA A 45 -7.59 -9.32 7.06
CA ALA A 45 -7.38 -9.75 5.68
C ALA A 45 -8.58 -10.43 5.02
N THR A 46 -8.63 -10.38 3.69
CA THR A 46 -9.71 -10.95 2.90
C THR A 46 -9.83 -12.44 3.16
N GLY A 47 -11.05 -12.91 3.49
CA GLY A 47 -11.30 -14.30 3.84
C GLY A 47 -10.90 -14.71 5.27
N SER A 48 -10.53 -13.79 6.17
CA SER A 48 -10.22 -14.12 7.58
C SER A 48 -11.41 -14.65 8.39
N GLY A 49 -12.66 -14.45 7.93
CA GLY A 49 -13.88 -14.94 8.57
C GLY A 49 -14.89 -13.86 9.02
N LYS A 50 -14.65 -12.58 8.71
CA LYS A 50 -15.44 -11.43 9.22
C LYS A 50 -16.95 -11.60 8.99
N SER A 51 -17.38 -11.79 7.75
CA SER A 51 -18.78 -12.08 7.38
C SER A 51 -19.38 -13.30 8.08
N THR A 52 -18.57 -14.33 8.35
CA THR A 52 -19.01 -15.53 9.08
C THR A 52 -19.33 -15.21 10.54
N ILE A 53 -18.59 -14.29 11.17
CA ILE A 53 -18.91 -13.79 12.52
C ILE A 53 -20.25 -13.03 12.51
N CYS A 54 -20.46 -12.16 11.53
CA CYS A 54 -21.73 -11.46 11.34
C CYS A 54 -22.92 -12.43 11.18
N GLN A 55 -22.76 -13.49 10.39
CA GLN A 55 -23.75 -14.54 10.18
C GLN A 55 -24.00 -15.40 11.44
N LEU A 56 -22.98 -15.63 12.27
CA LEU A 56 -23.12 -16.29 13.57
C LEU A 56 -23.93 -15.44 14.56
N ILE A 57 -23.63 -14.14 14.67
CA ILE A 57 -24.35 -13.19 15.56
C ILE A 57 -25.81 -13.01 15.12
N ALA A 58 -26.07 -12.95 13.81
CA ALA A 58 -27.43 -12.87 13.28
C ALA A 58 -28.25 -14.18 13.46
N GLY A 59 -27.60 -15.29 13.85
CA GLY A 59 -28.24 -16.60 14.00
C GLY A 59 -28.53 -17.31 12.67
N LEU A 60 -27.94 -16.84 11.57
CA LEU A 60 -28.04 -17.50 10.25
C LEU A 60 -27.18 -18.77 10.23
N ILE A 61 -26.00 -18.71 10.83
CA ILE A 61 -25.12 -19.87 11.02
C ILE A 61 -25.22 -20.36 12.47
N PRO A 62 -25.29 -21.68 12.70
CA PRO A 62 -25.34 -22.76 11.70
C PRO A 62 -26.77 -23.11 11.21
N HIS A 63 -27.81 -22.46 11.73
CA HIS A 63 -29.23 -22.86 11.58
C HIS A 63 -29.77 -22.92 10.14
N GLN A 64 -29.31 -22.06 9.22
CA GLN A 64 -29.79 -22.04 7.83
C GLN A 64 -28.95 -22.91 6.88
N ILE A 65 -27.80 -23.43 7.33
CA ILE A 65 -26.91 -24.25 6.50
C ILE A 65 -27.23 -25.72 6.76
N LYS A 66 -27.50 -26.47 5.68
CA LYS A 66 -27.78 -27.91 5.75
C LYS A 66 -26.51 -28.68 6.10
N VAL A 67 -26.32 -28.97 7.38
CA VAL A 67 -25.28 -29.87 7.89
C VAL A 67 -25.93 -31.22 8.28
N PRO A 68 -25.36 -32.37 7.88
CA PRO A 68 -25.82 -33.68 8.36
C PRO A 68 -25.77 -33.79 9.88
N GLN A 69 -26.82 -34.32 10.51
CA GLN A 69 -26.97 -34.31 11.96
C GLN A 69 -25.89 -35.14 12.69
N ASP A 70 -25.35 -36.15 12.02
CA ASP A 70 -24.21 -36.99 12.42
C ASP A 70 -22.84 -36.30 12.29
N GLN A 71 -22.79 -35.06 11.78
CA GLN A 71 -21.57 -34.29 11.54
C GLN A 71 -21.62 -32.87 12.14
N LEU A 72 -22.70 -32.52 12.84
CA LEU A 72 -22.87 -31.20 13.47
C LEU A 72 -21.69 -30.82 14.39
N ASP A 73 -21.12 -31.77 15.14
CA ASP A 73 -19.98 -31.57 16.04
C ASP A 73 -18.62 -31.42 15.32
N LYS A 74 -18.56 -31.78 14.03
CA LYS A 74 -17.41 -31.53 13.16
C LYS A 74 -17.49 -30.14 12.55
N HIS A 75 -18.70 -29.67 12.24
CA HIS A 75 -18.94 -28.38 11.60
C HIS A 75 -19.10 -27.21 12.57
N PHE A 76 -19.69 -27.41 13.75
CA PHE A 76 -19.96 -26.36 14.73
C PHE A 76 -19.59 -26.80 16.15
N ARG A 77 -19.01 -25.89 16.94
CA ARG A 77 -18.79 -26.04 18.39
C ARG A 77 -18.90 -24.68 19.07
N GLY A 78 -18.99 -24.69 20.40
CA GLY A 78 -19.09 -23.49 21.23
C GLY A 78 -20.52 -22.98 21.37
N GLU A 79 -20.65 -21.77 21.93
CA GLU A 79 -21.92 -21.12 22.23
C GLU A 79 -21.91 -19.66 21.77
N VAL A 80 -23.03 -19.20 21.20
CA VAL A 80 -23.26 -17.81 20.80
C VAL A 80 -24.44 -17.27 21.59
N TYR A 81 -24.22 -16.24 22.40
CA TYR A 81 -25.26 -15.50 23.11
C TYR A 81 -25.42 -14.11 22.53
N VAL A 82 -26.67 -13.67 22.32
CA VAL A 82 -27.02 -12.34 21.84
C VAL A 82 -28.21 -11.82 22.62
N LEU A 83 -28.12 -10.59 23.13
CA LEU A 83 -29.09 -9.95 24.03
C LEU A 83 -29.44 -10.78 25.28
N GLY A 84 -28.51 -11.65 25.72
CA GLY A 84 -28.68 -12.57 26.84
C GLY A 84 -29.34 -13.91 26.49
N GLU A 85 -29.82 -14.09 25.26
CA GLU A 85 -30.42 -15.33 24.77
C GLU A 85 -29.36 -16.23 24.09
N LEU A 86 -29.46 -17.55 24.26
CA LEU A 86 -28.64 -18.51 23.51
C LEU A 86 -29.15 -18.57 22.06
N VAL A 87 -28.33 -18.14 21.11
CA VAL A 87 -28.63 -18.13 19.67
C VAL A 87 -28.30 -19.47 19.03
N SER A 88 -27.08 -19.96 19.30
CA SER A 88 -26.51 -21.18 18.72
C SER A 88 -25.64 -21.89 19.75
N GLY A 89 -25.87 -23.18 19.96
CA GLY A 89 -25.05 -24.06 20.79
C GLY A 89 -25.32 -25.53 20.44
N LEU A 90 -24.48 -26.47 20.91
CA LEU A 90 -24.75 -27.91 20.74
C LEU A 90 -25.10 -28.59 22.06
N ARG A 91 -26.17 -29.38 22.05
CA ARG A 91 -26.49 -30.35 23.11
C ARG A 91 -26.23 -31.77 22.61
N LYS A 92 -25.61 -32.59 23.44
CA LYS A 92 -25.44 -34.02 23.17
C LYS A 92 -26.71 -34.79 23.59
N GLU A 93 -27.26 -35.57 22.68
CA GLU A 93 -28.42 -36.43 22.93
C GLU A 93 -28.10 -37.86 22.48
N GLY A 94 -27.85 -38.76 23.44
CA GLY A 94 -27.36 -40.09 23.15
C GLY A 94 -25.99 -40.07 22.44
N ASN A 95 -25.95 -40.61 21.22
CA ASN A 95 -24.76 -40.65 20.36
C ASN A 95 -24.71 -39.53 19.32
N SER A 96 -25.70 -38.64 19.25
CA SER A 96 -25.76 -37.54 18.29
C SER A 96 -25.71 -36.18 18.99
N TYR A 97 -25.45 -35.13 18.20
CA TYR A 97 -25.55 -33.75 18.63
C TYR A 97 -26.79 -33.11 18.01
N VAL A 98 -27.43 -32.22 18.77
CA VAL A 98 -28.58 -31.43 18.34
C VAL A 98 -28.22 -29.96 18.50
N LEU A 99 -28.50 -29.19 17.46
CA LEU A 99 -28.36 -27.74 17.48
C LEU A 99 -29.46 -27.14 18.37
N ILE A 100 -29.08 -26.30 19.32
CA ILE A 100 -29.97 -25.60 20.25
C ILE A 100 -29.76 -24.09 20.17
N GLY A 101 -30.74 -23.35 20.68
CA GLY A 101 -30.78 -21.89 20.68
C GLY A 101 -31.91 -21.34 19.82
N LYS A 102 -32.07 -20.02 19.84
CA LYS A 102 -33.18 -19.29 19.18
C LYS A 102 -33.08 -19.28 17.65
N GLY A 103 -31.89 -19.45 17.08
CA GLY A 103 -31.68 -19.26 15.65
C GLY A 103 -31.75 -17.78 15.26
N SER A 104 -32.49 -17.45 14.21
CA SER A 104 -32.57 -16.08 13.67
C SER A 104 -32.90 -15.05 14.75
N MET A 105 -32.08 -14.00 14.85
CA MET A 105 -32.26 -12.89 15.78
C MET A 105 -33.04 -11.70 15.20
N ALA A 106 -33.62 -11.85 14.00
CA ALA A 106 -34.49 -10.82 13.43
C ALA A 106 -35.80 -10.67 14.26
N PRO A 107 -36.33 -9.44 14.46
CA PRO A 107 -35.85 -8.15 13.97
C PRO A 107 -34.87 -7.43 14.92
N GLU A 108 -34.51 -8.04 16.07
CA GLU A 108 -33.64 -7.41 17.08
C GLU A 108 -32.22 -7.15 16.57
N VAL A 109 -31.74 -8.01 15.67
CA VAL A 109 -30.48 -7.86 14.93
C VAL A 109 -30.77 -7.61 13.45
N GLY A 110 -30.29 -6.49 12.91
CA GLY A 110 -30.25 -6.21 11.47
C GLY A 110 -28.90 -6.59 10.89
N LEU A 111 -28.86 -7.20 9.69
CA LEU A 111 -27.63 -7.55 8.98
C LEU A 111 -27.67 -7.00 7.55
N VAL A 112 -26.89 -5.94 7.32
CA VAL A 112 -26.57 -5.44 5.98
C VAL A 112 -25.35 -6.22 5.48
N MET A 113 -25.50 -6.92 4.36
CA MET A 113 -24.46 -7.72 3.72
C MET A 113 -23.65 -6.86 2.73
N GLN A 114 -22.46 -7.36 2.36
CA GLN A 114 -21.55 -6.67 1.46
C GLN A 114 -22.15 -6.36 0.08
N ASP A 115 -22.94 -7.29 -0.48
CA ASP A 115 -23.68 -7.08 -1.73
C ASP A 115 -25.14 -6.69 -1.44
N PRO A 116 -25.55 -5.43 -1.66
CA PRO A 116 -26.94 -5.01 -1.44
C PRO A 116 -27.90 -5.64 -2.45
N GLU A 117 -27.45 -6.03 -3.64
CA GLU A 117 -28.33 -6.63 -4.66
C GLU A 117 -28.79 -8.03 -4.23
N SER A 118 -27.94 -8.77 -3.50
CA SER A 118 -28.30 -10.04 -2.87
C SER A 118 -29.42 -9.95 -1.82
N GLN A 119 -29.74 -8.74 -1.34
CA GLN A 119 -30.76 -8.50 -0.32
C GLN A 119 -32.09 -7.95 -0.86
N PHE A 120 -32.16 -7.53 -2.13
CA PHE A 120 -33.41 -7.02 -2.70
C PHE A 120 -34.37 -8.15 -3.05
N LEU A 121 -35.55 -8.13 -2.42
CA LEU A 121 -36.59 -9.14 -2.60
C LEU A 121 -37.82 -8.62 -3.36
N THR A 122 -37.94 -7.30 -3.54
CA THR A 122 -39.17 -6.68 -4.03
C THR A 122 -38.99 -5.85 -5.30
N MET A 123 -40.11 -5.63 -6.00
CA MET A 123 -40.16 -4.91 -7.28
C MET A 123 -40.24 -3.39 -7.14
N SER A 124 -40.24 -2.83 -5.92
CA SER A 124 -40.20 -1.37 -5.71
C SER A 124 -39.41 -1.00 -4.47
N ALA A 125 -38.69 0.12 -4.53
CA ALA A 125 -37.89 0.61 -3.41
C ALA A 125 -38.74 0.89 -2.16
N LEU A 126 -40.01 1.31 -2.31
CA LEU A 126 -40.94 1.43 -1.20
C LEU A 126 -41.27 0.06 -0.58
N SER A 127 -41.57 -0.94 -1.40
CA SER A 127 -41.87 -2.30 -0.95
C SER A 127 -40.74 -2.84 -0.08
N GLU A 128 -39.49 -2.64 -0.50
CA GLU A 128 -38.28 -3.11 0.19
C GLU A 128 -38.18 -2.59 1.63
N ILE A 129 -38.35 -1.28 1.85
CA ILE A 129 -38.32 -0.69 3.20
C ILE A 129 -39.53 -1.17 4.02
N THR A 130 -40.70 -1.31 3.40
CA THR A 130 -41.92 -1.73 4.11
C THR A 130 -41.98 -3.21 4.46
N LEU A 131 -41.24 -4.09 3.76
CA LEU A 131 -41.36 -5.54 3.89
C LEU A 131 -41.12 -6.03 5.32
N GLY A 132 -40.01 -5.63 5.94
CA GLY A 132 -39.71 -5.99 7.33
C GLY A 132 -40.77 -5.47 8.32
N LEU A 133 -41.28 -4.27 8.09
CA LEU A 133 -42.30 -3.64 8.93
C LEU A 133 -43.68 -4.32 8.81
N GLN A 134 -44.00 -4.85 7.62
CA GLN A 134 -45.19 -5.66 7.38
C GLN A 134 -45.07 -7.03 8.03
N ILE A 135 -43.90 -7.67 7.98
CA ILE A 135 -43.61 -8.94 8.67
C ILE A 135 -43.74 -8.76 10.20
N MET A 136 -43.35 -7.60 10.73
CA MET A 136 -43.57 -7.22 12.14
C MET A 136 -45.04 -6.89 12.48
N GLY A 137 -45.96 -6.90 11.51
CA GLY A 137 -47.39 -6.65 11.72
C GLY A 137 -47.75 -5.20 12.07
N LEU A 138 -46.91 -4.22 11.72
CA LEU A 138 -47.12 -2.82 12.11
C LEU A 138 -48.30 -2.16 11.35
N PRO A 139 -49.05 -1.24 11.98
CA PRO A 139 -50.09 -0.46 11.30
C PRO A 139 -49.51 0.42 10.18
N ARG A 140 -50.25 0.57 9.07
CA ARG A 140 -49.81 1.32 7.88
C ARG A 140 -49.26 2.73 8.19
N ASP A 141 -49.89 3.44 9.12
CA ASP A 141 -49.48 4.81 9.44
C ASP A 141 -48.12 4.86 10.17
N GLU A 142 -47.84 3.90 11.07
CA GLU A 142 -46.53 3.74 11.70
C GLU A 142 -45.50 3.22 10.68
N ILE A 143 -45.88 2.33 9.76
CA ILE A 143 -45.01 1.90 8.63
C ILE A 143 -44.56 3.12 7.82
N MET A 144 -45.49 3.92 7.30
CA MET A 144 -45.15 5.07 6.45
C MET A 144 -44.36 6.15 7.20
N LYS A 145 -44.65 6.34 8.50
CA LYS A 145 -43.86 7.22 9.37
C LYS A 145 -42.41 6.74 9.48
N ARG A 146 -42.18 5.46 9.78
CA ARG A 146 -40.82 4.88 9.89
C ARG A 146 -40.06 4.87 8.56
N VAL A 147 -40.74 4.60 7.45
CA VAL A 147 -40.15 4.74 6.10
C VAL A 147 -39.58 6.15 5.91
N LYS A 148 -40.37 7.18 6.22
CA LYS A 148 -39.93 8.57 6.09
C LYS A 148 -38.79 8.92 7.06
N GLU A 149 -38.85 8.48 8.30
CA GLU A 149 -37.75 8.65 9.28
C GLU A 149 -36.44 8.00 8.79
N ALA A 150 -36.50 6.74 8.34
CA ALA A 150 -35.32 5.99 7.89
C ALA A 150 -34.69 6.57 6.61
N LEU A 151 -35.50 7.00 5.64
CA LEU A 151 -35.01 7.69 4.44
C LEU A 151 -34.28 8.98 4.77
N SER A 152 -34.81 9.74 5.74
CA SER A 152 -34.18 10.98 6.22
C SER A 152 -32.84 10.72 6.91
N MET A 153 -32.75 9.63 7.66
CA MET A 153 -31.49 9.19 8.29
C MET A 153 -30.42 8.84 7.26
N VAL A 154 -30.77 8.29 6.10
CA VAL A 154 -29.82 7.91 5.02
C VAL A 154 -29.72 8.93 3.88
N SER A 155 -30.32 10.12 4.02
CA SER A 155 -30.35 11.17 2.98
C SER A 155 -30.93 10.72 1.63
N LEU A 156 -32.07 10.00 1.67
CA LEU A 156 -32.85 9.59 0.50
C LEU A 156 -34.25 10.23 0.46
N ASP A 157 -34.48 11.33 1.19
CA ASP A 157 -35.78 12.04 1.26
C ASP A 157 -36.35 12.41 -0.12
N ASP A 158 -35.48 12.84 -1.04
CA ASP A 158 -35.85 13.28 -2.40
C ASP A 158 -36.48 12.17 -3.24
N LEU A 159 -36.20 10.89 -2.93
CA LEU A 159 -36.81 9.75 -3.61
C LEU A 159 -38.21 9.43 -3.09
N TYR A 160 -38.58 9.85 -1.87
CA TYR A 160 -39.85 9.49 -1.22
C TYR A 160 -41.10 9.66 -2.10
N PRO A 161 -41.25 10.72 -2.95
CA PRO A 161 -42.42 10.88 -3.82
C PRO A 161 -42.54 9.87 -4.97
N ILE A 162 -41.50 9.06 -5.22
CA ILE A 162 -41.39 8.15 -6.38
C ILE A 162 -40.88 6.74 -6.03
N LEU A 163 -40.65 6.42 -4.75
CA LEU A 163 -40.19 5.09 -4.29
C LEU A 163 -41.14 3.94 -4.67
N ASP A 164 -42.42 4.22 -4.89
CA ASP A 164 -43.42 3.26 -5.35
C ASP A 164 -43.24 2.84 -6.81
N LYS A 165 -42.48 3.62 -7.59
CA LYS A 165 -42.28 3.46 -9.04
C LYS A 165 -40.85 3.09 -9.43
N ILE A 166 -39.87 3.30 -8.53
CA ILE A 166 -38.47 2.94 -8.76
C ILE A 166 -38.26 1.47 -8.40
N HIS A 167 -37.73 0.69 -9.33
CA HIS A 167 -37.24 -0.65 -9.03
C HIS A 167 -35.87 -0.57 -8.34
N PRO A 168 -35.55 -1.35 -7.29
CA PRO A 168 -34.27 -1.24 -6.57
C PRO A 168 -33.02 -1.35 -7.47
N SER A 169 -33.09 -2.11 -8.57
CA SER A 169 -31.99 -2.22 -9.54
C SER A 169 -31.66 -0.93 -10.31
N GLU A 170 -32.61 0.01 -10.42
CA GLU A 170 -32.47 1.29 -11.14
C GLU A 170 -31.71 2.35 -10.33
N LEU A 171 -31.61 2.15 -9.02
CA LEU A 171 -30.84 3.02 -8.13
C LEU A 171 -29.34 2.90 -8.40
N SER A 172 -28.59 3.99 -8.22
CA SER A 172 -27.12 3.93 -8.19
C SER A 172 -26.63 3.07 -7.02
N GLY A 173 -25.41 2.50 -7.10
CA GLY A 173 -24.87 1.64 -6.02
C GLY A 173 -24.94 2.28 -4.63
N GLY A 174 -24.64 3.58 -4.52
CA GLY A 174 -24.76 4.33 -3.26
C GLY A 174 -26.19 4.62 -2.80
N GLN A 175 -27.17 4.62 -3.70
CA GLN A 175 -28.58 4.66 -3.33
C GLN A 175 -29.10 3.26 -2.96
N LYS A 176 -28.62 2.19 -3.62
CA LYS A 176 -28.90 0.79 -3.26
C LYS A 176 -28.45 0.49 -1.84
N GLN A 177 -27.21 0.82 -1.51
CA GLN A 177 -26.66 0.62 -0.16
C GLN A 177 -27.48 1.36 0.90
N ARG A 178 -27.79 2.64 0.65
CA ARG A 178 -28.63 3.46 1.53
C ARG A 178 -30.05 2.93 1.66
N LEU A 179 -30.63 2.37 0.60
CA LEU A 179 -31.96 1.74 0.63
C LEU A 179 -31.99 0.50 1.53
N VAL A 180 -30.99 -0.38 1.43
CA VAL A 180 -30.85 -1.55 2.29
C VAL A 180 -30.63 -1.11 3.74
N ILE A 181 -29.73 -0.16 3.98
CA ILE A 181 -29.49 0.37 5.34
C ILE A 181 -30.78 0.98 5.92
N ALA A 182 -31.58 1.71 5.12
CA ALA A 182 -32.88 2.24 5.54
C ALA A 182 -33.93 1.16 5.84
N SER A 183 -33.99 0.05 5.09
CA SER A 183 -34.94 -1.04 5.36
C SER A 183 -34.65 -1.70 6.72
N PHE A 184 -33.37 -1.86 7.09
CA PHE A 184 -32.99 -2.33 8.41
C PHE A 184 -33.21 -1.30 9.51
N ILE A 185 -32.81 -0.04 9.33
CA ILE A 185 -33.03 1.03 10.34
C ILE A 185 -34.51 1.22 10.64
N ALA A 186 -35.39 1.15 9.64
CA ALA A 186 -36.82 1.32 9.83
C ALA A 186 -37.43 0.29 10.81
N MET A 187 -36.88 -0.92 10.87
CA MET A 187 -37.32 -1.94 11.85
C MET A 187 -36.98 -1.56 13.30
N ARG A 188 -36.04 -0.61 13.51
CA ARG A 188 -35.46 -0.19 14.79
C ARG A 188 -34.80 -1.35 15.56
N PRO A 189 -33.78 -2.02 14.97
CA PRO A 189 -33.04 -3.10 15.63
C PRO A 189 -32.24 -2.58 16.84
N ARG A 190 -31.95 -3.46 17.79
CA ARG A 190 -31.07 -3.17 18.94
C ARG A 190 -29.59 -3.35 18.60
N ILE A 191 -29.30 -4.18 17.59
CA ILE A 191 -27.95 -4.38 17.04
C ILE A 191 -28.03 -4.24 15.51
N LEU A 192 -27.21 -3.36 14.94
CA LEU A 192 -27.06 -3.22 13.49
C LEU A 192 -25.67 -3.71 13.07
N ILE A 193 -25.63 -4.76 12.26
CA ILE A 193 -24.41 -5.33 11.69
C ILE A 193 -24.29 -4.88 10.25
N LEU A 194 -23.10 -4.40 9.89
CA LEU A 194 -22.76 -3.86 8.59
C LEU A 194 -21.50 -4.56 8.08
N ASP A 195 -21.66 -5.49 7.13
CA ASP A 195 -20.57 -6.31 6.60
C ASP A 195 -19.95 -5.66 5.35
N GLU A 196 -18.83 -4.95 5.49
CA GLU A 196 -18.11 -4.22 4.44
C GLU A 196 -19.02 -3.26 3.62
N PRO A 197 -19.88 -2.46 4.28
CA PRO A 197 -21.01 -1.75 3.65
C PRO A 197 -20.59 -0.63 2.70
N THR A 198 -19.33 -0.20 2.74
CA THR A 198 -18.84 0.91 1.90
C THR A 198 -18.02 0.47 0.70
N SER A 199 -17.94 -0.85 0.45
CA SER A 199 -17.12 -1.47 -0.60
C SER A 199 -17.24 -0.79 -1.97
N ASP A 200 -18.47 -0.56 -2.45
CA ASP A 200 -18.76 -0.08 -3.82
C ASP A 200 -19.07 1.43 -3.91
N LEU A 201 -18.61 2.22 -2.93
CA LEU A 201 -18.90 3.66 -2.81
C LEU A 201 -17.64 4.52 -3.01
N ASP A 202 -17.81 5.75 -3.52
CA ASP A 202 -16.74 6.76 -3.49
C ASP A 202 -16.55 7.33 -2.07
N SER A 203 -15.40 7.95 -1.82
CA SER A 203 -14.96 8.34 -0.46
C SER A 203 -15.98 9.20 0.30
N ALA A 204 -16.69 10.11 -0.39
CA ALA A 204 -17.78 10.87 0.23
C ALA A 204 -19.01 9.99 0.54
N GLY A 205 -19.41 9.11 -0.38
CA GLY A 205 -20.49 8.14 -0.12
C GLY A 205 -20.20 7.21 1.06
N LYS A 206 -18.94 6.78 1.27
CA LYS A 206 -18.51 6.04 2.47
C LYS A 206 -18.76 6.88 3.72
N MET A 207 -18.23 8.11 3.72
CA MET A 207 -18.27 9.05 4.83
C MET A 207 -19.71 9.40 5.25
N GLU A 208 -20.55 9.77 4.28
CA GLU A 208 -21.96 10.13 4.47
C GLU A 208 -22.77 9.01 5.15
N ILE A 209 -22.57 7.76 4.70
CA ILE A 209 -23.28 6.60 5.26
C ILE A 209 -22.84 6.33 6.69
N ILE A 210 -21.54 6.36 6.98
CA ILE A 210 -21.04 6.04 8.31
C ILE A 210 -21.34 7.18 9.30
N GLU A 211 -21.28 8.44 8.88
CA GLU A 211 -21.76 9.58 9.69
C GLU A 211 -23.26 9.46 9.97
N ALA A 212 -24.09 9.08 8.99
CA ALA A 212 -25.51 8.80 9.20
C ALA A 212 -25.74 7.70 10.24
N ILE A 213 -24.98 6.60 10.21
CA ILE A 213 -25.07 5.51 11.20
C ILE A 213 -24.57 5.96 12.58
N SER A 214 -23.48 6.71 12.66
CA SER A 214 -22.96 7.27 13.92
C SER A 214 -24.00 8.18 14.59
N ASN A 215 -24.71 8.99 13.79
CA ASN A 215 -25.82 9.83 14.27
C ASN A 215 -27.02 9.02 14.81
N LEU A 216 -27.15 7.72 14.52
CA LEU A 216 -28.15 6.84 15.13
C LEU A 216 -27.72 6.39 16.54
N LYS A 217 -26.43 6.07 16.73
CA LYS A 217 -25.84 5.74 18.04
C LYS A 217 -26.06 6.88 19.04
N GLU A 218 -25.88 8.12 18.61
CA GLU A 218 -26.11 9.29 19.48
C GLU A 218 -27.58 9.51 19.87
N LYS A 219 -28.52 9.03 19.05
CA LYS A 219 -29.96 9.27 19.21
C LYS A 219 -30.73 8.08 19.80
N GLY A 220 -30.10 6.92 20.01
CA GLY A 220 -30.77 5.70 20.44
C GLY A 220 -29.86 4.66 21.11
N ASP A 221 -30.48 3.74 21.84
CA ASP A 221 -29.84 2.62 22.55
C ASP A 221 -29.52 1.47 21.57
N ILE A 222 -28.72 1.76 20.54
CA ILE A 222 -28.34 0.84 19.47
C ILE A 222 -26.85 0.50 19.51
N THR A 223 -26.53 -0.78 19.37
CA THR A 223 -25.15 -1.27 19.20
C THR A 223 -24.86 -1.43 17.72
N VAL A 224 -23.70 -0.96 17.25
CA VAL A 224 -23.32 -1.03 15.82
C VAL A 224 -22.11 -1.93 15.69
N ILE A 225 -22.13 -2.86 14.73
CA ILE A 225 -20.97 -3.67 14.36
C ILE A 225 -20.61 -3.32 12.91
N LEU A 226 -19.44 -2.73 12.71
CA LEU A 226 -18.92 -2.36 11.41
C LEU A 226 -17.75 -3.25 11.03
N VAL A 227 -17.92 -4.06 9.99
CA VAL A 227 -16.81 -4.73 9.32
C VAL A 227 -16.25 -3.76 8.29
N GLU A 228 -15.00 -3.32 8.47
CA GLU A 228 -14.32 -2.46 7.50
C GLU A 228 -12.82 -2.75 7.41
N HIS A 229 -12.25 -2.42 6.25
CA HIS A 229 -10.82 -2.53 5.98
C HIS A 229 -10.09 -1.20 6.19
N ASP A 230 -10.78 -0.08 6.01
CA ASP A 230 -10.20 1.26 6.12
C ASP A 230 -9.91 1.65 7.59
N PRO A 231 -8.63 1.85 7.98
CA PRO A 231 -8.28 2.25 9.34
C PRO A 231 -8.77 3.66 9.68
N GLU A 232 -8.91 4.58 8.72
CA GLU A 232 -9.38 5.95 8.99
C GLU A 232 -10.84 5.95 9.46
N ILE A 233 -11.66 5.10 8.85
CA ILE A 233 -13.06 4.85 9.26
C ILE A 233 -13.10 4.27 10.68
N LEU A 234 -12.34 3.21 10.92
CA LEU A 234 -12.37 2.52 12.22
C LEU A 234 -11.83 3.39 13.36
N LYS A 235 -10.76 4.16 13.14
CA LYS A 235 -10.23 5.14 14.12
C LYS A 235 -11.21 6.27 14.43
N ARG A 236 -12.02 6.69 13.44
CA ARG A 236 -12.92 7.83 13.61
C ARG A 236 -14.25 7.47 14.30
N PHE A 237 -14.70 6.21 14.21
CA PHE A 237 -16.04 5.82 14.67
C PHE A 237 -16.11 4.65 15.66
N ALA A 238 -15.14 3.72 15.65
CA ALA A 238 -15.22 2.55 16.52
C ALA A 238 -14.69 2.85 17.93
N ASP A 239 -15.40 2.41 18.96
CA ASP A 239 -14.92 2.51 20.35
C ASP A 239 -13.85 1.44 20.61
N ARG A 240 -14.00 0.24 20.00
CA ARG A 240 -13.09 -0.91 20.05
C ARG A 240 -13.09 -1.64 18.71
N VAL A 241 -11.96 -2.27 18.37
CA VAL A 241 -11.75 -3.02 17.13
C VAL A 241 -11.24 -4.43 17.43
N ALA A 242 -11.88 -5.45 16.84
CA ALA A 242 -11.33 -6.80 16.76
C ALA A 242 -10.52 -7.00 15.47
N VAL A 243 -9.32 -7.57 15.61
CA VAL A 243 -8.47 -8.00 14.49
C VAL A 243 -8.64 -9.50 14.28
N LEU A 244 -9.07 -9.89 13.08
CA LEU A 244 -9.33 -11.28 12.72
C LEU A 244 -8.32 -11.80 11.69
N SER A 245 -7.68 -12.93 11.98
CA SER A 245 -6.77 -13.62 11.05
C SER A 245 -6.99 -15.12 11.13
N GLU A 246 -7.05 -15.79 9.98
CA GLU A 246 -7.17 -17.26 9.86
C GLU A 246 -8.27 -17.86 10.76
N GLY A 247 -9.43 -17.20 10.85
CA GLY A 247 -10.57 -17.64 11.65
C GLY A 247 -10.46 -17.34 13.16
N ARG A 248 -9.37 -16.72 13.62
CA ARG A 248 -9.07 -16.44 15.03
C ARG A 248 -9.00 -14.94 15.30
N ILE A 249 -9.50 -14.52 16.46
CA ILE A 249 -9.28 -13.16 16.96
C ILE A 249 -7.84 -13.07 17.49
N VAL A 250 -7.08 -12.14 16.94
CA VAL A 250 -5.68 -11.87 17.34
C VAL A 250 -5.63 -10.87 18.48
N ALA A 251 -6.46 -9.82 18.43
CA ALA A 251 -6.54 -8.77 19.43
C ALA A 251 -7.93 -8.12 19.42
N VAL A 252 -8.33 -7.56 20.57
CA VAL A 252 -9.49 -6.67 20.69
C VAL A 252 -9.16 -5.54 21.66
N ASP A 253 -9.04 -4.32 21.16
CA ASP A 253 -8.64 -3.13 21.93
C ASP A 253 -9.18 -1.85 21.27
N SER A 254 -8.82 -0.65 21.77
CA SER A 254 -9.14 0.61 21.10
C SER A 254 -8.48 0.71 19.71
N PRO A 255 -9.04 1.49 18.76
CA PRO A 255 -8.42 1.67 17.44
C PRO A 255 -6.96 2.14 17.53
N GLU A 256 -6.65 3.07 18.44
CA GLU A 256 -5.30 3.62 18.61
C GLU A 256 -4.32 2.53 19.03
N SER A 257 -4.70 1.68 20.00
CA SER A 257 -3.90 0.54 20.46
C SER A 257 -3.68 -0.46 19.31
N ILE A 258 -4.75 -0.84 18.62
CA ILE A 258 -4.70 -1.82 17.52
C ILE A 258 -3.79 -1.36 16.37
N PHE A 259 -4.01 -0.14 15.85
CA PHE A 259 -3.32 0.31 14.64
C PHE A 259 -1.91 0.87 14.91
N SER A 260 -1.59 1.28 16.14
CA SER A 260 -0.23 1.68 16.53
C SER A 260 0.69 0.48 16.84
N ASN A 261 0.12 -0.67 17.21
CA ASN A 261 0.88 -1.83 17.65
C ASN A 261 1.69 -2.48 16.49
N PRO A 262 3.04 -2.57 16.59
CA PRO A 262 3.87 -3.20 15.58
C PRO A 262 3.52 -4.66 15.25
N ASP A 263 3.18 -5.46 16.27
CA ASP A 263 2.97 -6.91 16.12
C ASP A 263 1.67 -7.24 15.38
N LEU A 264 0.71 -6.31 15.37
CA LEU A 264 -0.59 -6.47 14.72
C LEU A 264 -0.57 -6.08 13.23
N ARG A 265 0.44 -5.33 12.75
CA ARG A 265 0.51 -4.83 11.35
C ARG A 265 0.43 -5.90 10.27
N LYS A 266 0.88 -7.12 10.55
CA LYS A 266 0.73 -8.28 9.63
C LYS A 266 -0.72 -8.75 9.46
N TYR A 267 -1.66 -8.24 10.26
CA TYR A 267 -3.06 -8.63 10.29
C TYR A 267 -4.04 -7.48 10.00
N VAL A 268 -3.57 -6.21 9.96
CA VAL A 268 -4.38 -5.01 9.70
C VAL A 268 -3.80 -4.19 8.54
N GLU A 269 -4.66 -3.47 7.81
CA GLU A 269 -4.27 -2.69 6.62
C GLU A 269 -3.67 -1.33 6.95
N VAL A 270 -2.55 -1.36 7.66
CA VAL A 270 -1.81 -0.18 8.09
C VAL A 270 -0.74 0.17 7.07
N SER A 271 -0.67 1.44 6.65
CA SER A 271 0.45 1.90 5.82
C SER A 271 1.75 1.82 6.62
N GLU A 272 2.88 1.59 5.94
CA GLU A 272 4.19 1.47 6.60
C GLU A 272 4.56 2.73 7.42
N LEU A 273 3.90 3.85 7.14
CA LEU A 273 4.06 5.12 7.84
C LEU A 273 3.41 5.14 9.22
N GLU A 274 2.18 4.65 9.40
CA GLU A 274 1.51 4.72 10.71
C GLU A 274 2.28 3.92 11.77
N GLY A 275 3.08 2.95 11.31
CA GLY A 275 3.98 2.20 12.17
C GLY A 275 5.14 2.98 12.80
N ILE A 276 5.38 4.21 12.34
CA ILE A 276 6.37 5.15 12.89
C ILE A 276 5.65 6.31 13.61
N ILE A 277 4.42 6.62 13.21
CA ILE A 277 3.68 7.83 13.61
C ILE A 277 2.48 7.47 14.48
N GLN A 278 2.74 7.36 15.78
CA GLN A 278 1.72 7.20 16.83
C GLN A 278 0.91 8.49 17.02
N ASP A 279 1.59 9.63 17.12
CA ASP A 279 0.98 10.97 17.22
C ASP A 279 1.56 11.87 16.12
N ASP A 280 0.67 12.50 15.33
CA ASP A 280 1.07 13.38 14.24
C ASP A 280 1.83 14.61 14.76
N GLU A 281 1.36 15.26 15.83
CA GLU A 281 1.99 16.49 16.31
C GLU A 281 3.38 16.26 16.92
N GLU A 282 3.53 15.22 17.73
CA GLU A 282 4.81 14.87 18.37
C GLU A 282 5.82 14.42 17.32
N PHE A 283 5.39 13.66 16.31
CA PHE A 283 6.22 13.32 15.16
C PHE A 283 6.67 14.56 14.39
N LEU A 284 5.75 15.46 14.02
CA LEU A 284 6.06 16.70 13.32
C LEU A 284 7.04 17.61 14.09
N LYS A 285 7.01 17.59 15.44
CA LYS A 285 7.95 18.33 16.30
C LYS A 285 9.36 17.72 16.34
N LYS A 286 9.53 16.44 15.99
CA LYS A 286 10.83 15.72 16.01
C LYS A 286 11.60 15.80 14.69
N ILE A 287 10.96 16.27 13.63
CA ILE A 287 11.53 16.36 12.28
C ILE A 287 12.59 17.47 12.21
N ASP A 288 13.74 17.13 11.63
CA ASP A 288 14.81 18.06 11.32
C ASP A 288 14.39 19.04 10.21
N ILE A 289 14.37 20.33 10.58
CA ILE A 289 13.93 21.41 9.71
C ILE A 289 14.87 21.59 8.50
N ASP A 290 16.17 21.40 8.68
CA ASP A 290 17.15 21.59 7.61
C ASP A 290 17.25 20.36 6.70
N ALA A 291 16.92 19.16 7.20
CA ALA A 291 16.66 18.01 6.35
C ALA A 291 15.41 18.23 5.48
N ALA A 292 14.25 18.51 6.10
CA ALA A 292 12.98 18.70 5.39
C ALA A 292 13.01 19.80 4.32
N ARG A 293 13.72 20.91 4.57
CA ARG A 293 13.92 21.99 3.57
C ARG A 293 14.69 21.54 2.34
N SER A 294 15.68 20.68 2.54
CA SER A 294 16.63 20.24 1.52
C SER A 294 16.23 18.98 0.76
N TYR A 295 15.36 18.15 1.35
CA TYR A 295 14.93 16.91 0.72
C TYR A 295 14.10 17.18 -0.53
N ARG A 296 14.28 16.35 -1.55
CA ARG A 296 13.51 16.37 -2.79
C ARG A 296 13.16 14.93 -3.17
N PRO A 297 11.87 14.54 -3.21
CA PRO A 297 11.49 13.19 -3.58
C PRO A 297 11.90 12.89 -5.03
N THR A 298 12.56 11.75 -5.26
CA THR A 298 13.04 11.40 -6.60
C THR A 298 11.94 10.74 -7.41
N ARG A 299 11.29 11.52 -8.28
CA ARG A 299 10.25 11.05 -9.20
C ARG A 299 10.84 10.91 -10.60
N LYS A 300 11.12 9.68 -11.05
CA LYS A 300 11.58 9.43 -12.42
C LYS A 300 10.46 9.77 -13.41
N GLU A 301 10.75 10.64 -14.37
CA GLU A 301 9.83 11.08 -15.42
C GLU A 301 10.47 10.90 -16.79
N GLU A 302 10.09 9.84 -17.51
CA GLU A 302 10.48 9.61 -18.91
C GLU A 302 9.26 9.17 -19.73
N TYR A 303 8.42 10.14 -20.11
CA TYR A 303 7.36 9.97 -21.10
C TYR A 303 7.63 10.87 -22.32
N ALA A 304 8.80 10.66 -22.92
CA ALA A 304 9.17 11.18 -24.23
C ALA A 304 8.89 10.09 -25.27
N GLY A 305 7.77 10.20 -25.99
CA GLY A 305 7.33 9.15 -26.91
C GLY A 305 6.11 9.52 -27.73
N GLU A 306 5.70 8.57 -28.57
CA GLU A 306 4.53 8.64 -29.46
C GLU A 306 3.21 8.75 -28.68
N MET A 307 2.19 9.35 -29.29
CA MET A 307 0.84 9.39 -28.72
C MET A 307 0.20 8.00 -28.78
N ALA A 308 -0.25 7.49 -27.63
CA ALA A 308 -1.03 6.26 -27.56
C ALA A 308 -2.53 6.54 -27.72
N ILE A 309 -3.01 7.65 -27.16
CA ILE A 309 -4.41 8.08 -27.21
C ILE A 309 -4.46 9.58 -27.49
N GLU A 310 -5.25 10.00 -28.47
CA GLU A 310 -5.63 11.39 -28.71
C GLU A 310 -7.16 11.49 -28.75
N VAL A 311 -7.72 12.43 -28.00
CA VAL A 311 -9.16 12.70 -27.92
C VAL A 311 -9.39 14.19 -28.10
N LYS A 312 -10.32 14.58 -28.98
CA LYS A 312 -10.68 15.97 -29.24
C LYS A 312 -12.20 16.16 -29.31
N GLU A 313 -12.73 17.12 -28.55
CA GLU A 313 -14.15 17.47 -28.49
C GLU A 313 -15.08 16.25 -28.33
N LEU A 314 -14.72 15.29 -27.47
CA LEU A 314 -15.48 14.05 -27.31
C LEU A 314 -16.78 14.29 -26.54
N HIS A 315 -17.91 13.98 -27.18
CA HIS A 315 -19.24 13.97 -26.55
C HIS A 315 -19.91 12.59 -26.71
N TYR A 316 -20.61 12.16 -25.67
CA TYR A 316 -21.41 10.93 -25.69
C TYR A 316 -22.70 11.08 -24.86
N GLN A 317 -23.78 10.58 -25.42
CA GLN A 317 -25.11 10.54 -24.83
C GLN A 317 -25.69 9.14 -25.01
N TYR A 318 -26.20 8.54 -23.95
CA TYR A 318 -26.86 7.24 -24.00
C TYR A 318 -28.26 7.36 -24.66
N PRO A 319 -28.85 6.24 -25.15
CA PRO A 319 -30.15 6.26 -25.84
C PRO A 319 -31.34 6.75 -24.98
N ASP A 320 -31.22 6.67 -23.66
CA ASP A 320 -32.14 7.22 -22.66
C ASP A 320 -32.08 8.76 -22.53
N GLY A 321 -31.11 9.40 -23.20
CA GLY A 321 -30.85 10.83 -23.12
C GLY A 321 -29.80 11.24 -22.09
N ALA A 322 -29.24 10.33 -21.30
CA ALA A 322 -28.23 10.64 -20.30
C ALA A 322 -26.90 11.10 -20.96
N LYS A 323 -26.50 12.35 -20.73
CA LYS A 323 -25.25 12.92 -21.25
C LYS A 323 -24.08 12.51 -20.37
N ALA A 324 -23.24 11.61 -20.87
CA ALA A 324 -22.16 11.01 -20.09
C ALA A 324 -20.78 11.66 -20.35
N LEU A 325 -20.51 12.15 -21.56
CA LEU A 325 -19.26 12.84 -21.94
C LEU A 325 -19.61 14.15 -22.66
N ASN A 326 -18.90 15.25 -22.37
CA ASN A 326 -19.33 16.60 -22.72
C ASN A 326 -18.18 17.56 -23.05
N GLY A 327 -17.48 17.30 -24.15
CA GLY A 327 -16.33 18.08 -24.61
C GLY A 327 -15.09 17.66 -23.82
N ILE A 328 -14.62 16.45 -24.09
CA ILE A 328 -13.38 15.93 -23.52
C ILE A 328 -12.27 16.05 -24.56
N ASP A 329 -11.20 16.72 -24.17
CA ASP A 329 -9.93 16.77 -24.87
C ASP A 329 -8.88 16.09 -23.98
N LEU A 330 -8.12 15.15 -24.53
CA LEU A 330 -7.10 14.41 -23.77
C LEU A 330 -6.04 13.80 -24.70
N GLU A 331 -4.78 13.91 -24.30
CA GLU A 331 -3.65 13.24 -24.95
C GLU A 331 -2.90 12.38 -23.92
N ILE A 332 -2.69 11.09 -24.19
CA ILE A 332 -1.89 10.18 -23.37
C ILE A 332 -0.79 9.56 -24.24
N LYS A 333 0.47 9.68 -23.82
CA LYS A 333 1.61 9.09 -24.52
C LYS A 333 1.81 7.63 -24.18
N LYS A 334 2.47 6.92 -25.08
CA LYS A 334 2.86 5.53 -24.89
C LYS A 334 3.70 5.35 -23.63
N GLY A 335 3.32 4.37 -22.80
CA GLY A 335 4.03 4.03 -21.57
C GLY A 335 3.68 4.89 -20.35
N GLU A 336 2.77 5.87 -20.46
CA GLU A 336 2.28 6.58 -19.27
C GLU A 336 1.52 5.64 -18.31
N PHE A 337 1.67 5.87 -17.00
CA PHE A 337 0.84 5.27 -15.95
C PHE A 337 -0.07 6.37 -15.36
N VAL A 338 -1.34 6.33 -15.74
CA VAL A 338 -2.32 7.41 -15.51
C VAL A 338 -3.44 6.94 -14.59
N ALA A 339 -3.77 7.73 -13.57
CA ALA A 339 -5.00 7.56 -12.80
C ALA A 339 -6.16 8.34 -13.44
N LEU A 340 -7.31 7.70 -13.63
CA LEU A 340 -8.55 8.34 -14.08
C LEU A 340 -9.58 8.30 -12.95
N ILE A 341 -9.82 9.43 -12.29
CA ILE A 341 -10.52 9.48 -10.99
C ILE A 341 -11.71 10.46 -10.99
N GLY A 342 -12.49 10.45 -9.91
CA GLY A 342 -13.64 11.33 -9.69
C GLY A 342 -14.90 10.56 -9.31
N GLN A 343 -15.97 11.28 -8.97
CA GLN A 343 -17.25 10.74 -8.46
C GLN A 343 -17.86 9.63 -9.34
N ASN A 344 -18.72 8.81 -8.73
CA ASN A 344 -19.57 7.90 -9.48
C ASN A 344 -20.51 8.66 -10.45
N GLY A 345 -20.71 8.10 -11.65
CA GLY A 345 -21.43 8.78 -12.73
C GLY A 345 -20.68 9.93 -13.43
N SER A 346 -19.42 10.22 -13.09
CA SER A 346 -18.68 11.34 -13.71
C SER A 346 -18.28 11.14 -15.18
N GLY A 347 -18.42 9.92 -15.72
CA GLY A 347 -18.14 9.57 -17.11
C GLY A 347 -17.02 8.54 -17.31
N LYS A 348 -16.20 8.25 -16.30
CA LYS A 348 -14.98 7.40 -16.35
C LYS A 348 -15.14 6.11 -17.19
N SER A 349 -16.04 5.22 -16.78
CA SER A 349 -16.26 3.95 -17.49
C SER A 349 -16.91 4.12 -18.88
N THR A 350 -17.63 5.22 -19.13
CA THR A 350 -18.15 5.52 -20.48
C THR A 350 -17.02 5.97 -21.40
N PHE A 351 -16.12 6.82 -20.90
CA PHE A 351 -14.91 7.24 -21.60
C PHE A 351 -14.04 6.04 -21.95
N SER A 352 -13.74 5.17 -20.98
CA SER A 352 -12.98 3.95 -21.19
C SER A 352 -13.61 2.98 -22.20
N LYS A 353 -14.93 2.83 -22.20
CA LYS A 353 -15.65 2.01 -23.20
C LYS A 353 -15.67 2.63 -24.60
N VAL A 354 -15.49 3.95 -24.73
CA VAL A 354 -15.23 4.58 -26.05
C VAL A 354 -13.80 4.26 -26.50
N LEU A 355 -12.81 4.43 -25.62
CA LEU A 355 -11.40 4.15 -25.92
C LEU A 355 -11.12 2.69 -26.31
N SER A 356 -11.78 1.72 -25.66
CA SER A 356 -11.69 0.29 -26.02
C SER A 356 -12.50 -0.11 -27.26
N GLY A 357 -13.21 0.83 -27.89
CA GLY A 357 -14.04 0.59 -29.07
C GLY A 357 -15.36 -0.14 -28.80
N TYR A 358 -15.73 -0.33 -27.53
CA TYR A 358 -16.95 -1.04 -27.11
C TYR A 358 -18.23 -0.23 -27.37
N LEU A 359 -18.21 1.08 -27.11
CA LEU A 359 -19.32 1.98 -27.45
C LEU A 359 -19.19 2.54 -28.86
N THR A 360 -20.30 2.96 -29.46
CA THR A 360 -20.36 3.61 -30.77
C THR A 360 -21.34 4.79 -30.75
N GLY A 361 -21.23 5.73 -31.69
CA GLY A 361 -22.15 6.88 -31.80
C GLY A 361 -21.74 8.13 -31.02
N TRP A 362 -20.48 8.25 -30.61
CA TRP A 362 -19.93 9.49 -30.05
C TRP A 362 -19.77 10.58 -31.12
N ARG A 363 -19.58 11.83 -30.67
CA ARG A 363 -19.10 12.96 -31.49
C ARG A 363 -17.70 13.37 -31.04
N GLY A 364 -16.97 14.06 -31.90
CA GLY A 364 -15.54 14.37 -31.68
C GLY A 364 -14.63 13.36 -32.36
N GLU A 365 -13.32 13.55 -32.20
CA GLU A 365 -12.28 12.69 -32.76
C GLU A 365 -11.63 11.86 -31.65
N VAL A 366 -11.40 10.56 -31.93
CA VAL A 366 -10.69 9.64 -31.02
C VAL A 366 -9.72 8.83 -31.85
N ARG A 367 -8.42 8.94 -31.55
CA ARG A 367 -7.35 8.17 -32.19
C ARG A 367 -6.61 7.32 -31.17
N ILE A 368 -6.28 6.09 -31.58
CA ILE A 368 -5.47 5.15 -30.80
C ILE A 368 -4.24 4.80 -31.66
N PHE A 369 -3.03 5.08 -31.16
CA PHE A 369 -1.77 5.03 -31.92
C PHE A 369 -1.87 5.70 -33.31
N GLY A 370 -2.51 6.87 -33.37
CA GLY A 370 -2.75 7.64 -34.59
C GLY A 370 -3.90 7.15 -35.49
N GLU A 371 -4.47 5.96 -35.27
CA GLU A 371 -5.63 5.48 -36.02
C GLU A 371 -6.96 5.99 -35.43
N ASP A 372 -7.74 6.72 -36.23
CA ASP A 372 -9.09 7.18 -35.89
C ASP A 372 -10.10 6.01 -35.79
N ILE A 373 -10.62 5.81 -34.58
CA ILE A 373 -11.47 4.67 -34.22
C ILE A 373 -12.96 4.88 -34.55
N SER A 374 -13.36 6.02 -35.13
CA SER A 374 -14.72 6.21 -35.66
C SER A 374 -15.04 5.21 -36.77
N LYS A 375 -14.01 4.85 -37.55
CA LYS A 375 -14.03 3.92 -38.69
C LYS A 375 -14.23 2.49 -38.22
N LYS A 376 -15.29 1.83 -38.70
CA LYS A 376 -15.67 0.46 -38.30
C LYS A 376 -14.50 -0.55 -38.37
N LYS A 377 -13.75 -0.60 -39.48
CA LYS A 377 -12.60 -1.50 -39.68
C LYS A 377 -11.41 -1.24 -38.74
N VAL A 378 -11.28 -0.01 -38.22
CA VAL A 378 -10.29 0.33 -37.19
C VAL A 378 -10.81 -0.19 -35.86
N ARG A 379 -12.02 0.24 -35.47
CA ARG A 379 -12.69 -0.12 -34.20
C ARG A 379 -12.74 -1.64 -33.94
N GLU A 380 -13.01 -2.44 -34.97
CA GLU A 380 -13.04 -3.91 -34.87
C GLU A 380 -11.70 -4.54 -34.43
N ARG A 381 -10.57 -3.82 -34.59
CA ARG A 381 -9.23 -4.26 -34.16
C ARG A 381 -8.81 -3.67 -32.80
N ILE A 382 -9.49 -2.64 -32.31
CA ILE A 382 -9.13 -1.92 -31.08
C ILE A 382 -9.15 -2.81 -29.82
N PRO A 383 -10.10 -3.76 -29.62
CA PRO A 383 -10.07 -4.65 -28.45
C PRO A 383 -8.81 -5.52 -28.31
N ALA A 384 -8.05 -5.74 -29.39
CA ALA A 384 -6.76 -6.45 -29.35
C ALA A 384 -5.58 -5.53 -28.97
N ILE A 385 -5.77 -4.21 -29.03
CA ILE A 385 -4.75 -3.16 -28.80
C ILE A 385 -4.97 -2.49 -27.44
N VAL A 386 -6.25 -2.25 -27.09
CA VAL A 386 -6.72 -1.63 -25.85
C VAL A 386 -7.44 -2.68 -25.03
N GLY A 387 -6.72 -3.28 -24.08
CA GLY A 387 -7.31 -4.18 -23.09
C GLY A 387 -8.17 -3.39 -22.11
N TYR A 388 -9.35 -3.92 -21.76
CA TYR A 388 -10.24 -3.34 -20.73
C TYR A 388 -10.61 -4.42 -19.72
N VAL A 389 -10.23 -4.23 -18.46
CA VAL A 389 -10.60 -5.07 -17.32
C VAL A 389 -11.80 -4.44 -16.64
N PHE A 390 -12.90 -5.19 -16.52
CA PHE A 390 -14.17 -4.68 -16.01
C PHE A 390 -14.16 -4.54 -14.47
N GLN A 391 -15.03 -3.64 -13.96
CA GLN A 391 -15.27 -3.46 -12.52
C GLN A 391 -15.77 -4.73 -11.83
N ASN A 392 -16.64 -5.49 -12.49
CA ASN A 392 -17.08 -6.80 -11.99
C ASN A 392 -16.44 -7.92 -12.83
N PRO A 393 -15.58 -8.77 -12.26
CA PRO A 393 -15.02 -9.95 -12.94
C PRO A 393 -16.08 -10.89 -13.52
N ASP A 394 -17.23 -11.04 -12.87
CA ASP A 394 -18.32 -11.91 -13.32
C ASP A 394 -19.05 -11.39 -14.58
N HIS A 395 -18.79 -10.14 -15.00
CA HIS A 395 -19.24 -9.62 -16.30
C HIS A 395 -18.26 -9.94 -17.44
N GLN A 396 -17.05 -10.42 -17.11
CA GLN A 396 -15.97 -10.69 -18.06
C GLN A 396 -15.65 -12.18 -18.17
N ILE A 397 -15.74 -12.92 -17.07
CA ILE A 397 -15.44 -14.36 -16.99
C ILE A 397 -16.68 -15.17 -17.38
N PHE A 398 -16.55 -16.09 -18.33
CA PHE A 398 -17.66 -16.95 -18.79
C PHE A 398 -17.24 -18.38 -19.14
N ASN A 399 -15.95 -18.70 -19.17
CA ASN A 399 -15.48 -20.07 -19.43
C ASN A 399 -15.56 -20.94 -18.16
N ARG A 400 -15.57 -22.25 -18.38
CA ARG A 400 -15.70 -23.27 -17.32
C ARG A 400 -14.40 -23.76 -16.72
N ARG A 401 -13.24 -23.26 -17.17
CA ARG A 401 -11.91 -23.58 -16.62
C ARG A 401 -11.01 -22.34 -16.64
N VAL A 402 -10.24 -22.13 -15.57
CA VAL A 402 -9.33 -20.97 -15.41
C VAL A 402 -8.35 -20.83 -16.58
N ASP A 403 -7.73 -21.90 -17.06
CA ASP A 403 -6.81 -21.82 -18.21
C ASP A 403 -7.52 -21.45 -19.52
N THR A 404 -8.71 -22.02 -19.79
CA THR A 404 -9.50 -21.72 -21.00
C THR A 404 -10.00 -20.27 -21.08
N GLU A 405 -10.22 -19.62 -19.93
CA GLU A 405 -10.58 -18.19 -19.85
C GLU A 405 -9.45 -17.29 -20.38
N ILE A 406 -8.19 -17.66 -20.13
CA ILE A 406 -7.01 -16.96 -20.66
C ILE A 406 -6.75 -17.35 -22.13
N GLU A 407 -6.94 -18.62 -22.49
CA GLU A 407 -6.82 -19.06 -23.89
C GLU A 407 -7.77 -18.31 -24.83
N TYR A 408 -8.99 -17.99 -24.38
CA TYR A 408 -10.00 -17.35 -25.21
C TYR A 408 -9.52 -16.04 -25.86
N GLY A 409 -8.95 -15.13 -25.06
CA GLY A 409 -8.39 -13.87 -25.57
C GLY A 409 -7.26 -14.10 -26.59
N LEU A 410 -6.34 -15.01 -26.27
CA LEU A 410 -5.20 -15.36 -27.13
C LEU A 410 -5.62 -15.95 -28.47
N ARG A 411 -6.66 -16.81 -28.49
CA ARG A 411 -7.23 -17.40 -29.71
C ARG A 411 -7.87 -16.34 -30.60
N ASN A 412 -8.61 -15.39 -30.01
CA ASN A 412 -9.29 -14.34 -30.76
C ASN A 412 -8.33 -13.37 -31.46
N ILE A 413 -7.16 -13.10 -30.89
CA ILE A 413 -6.11 -12.29 -31.53
C ILE A 413 -5.17 -13.11 -32.45
N GLY A 414 -5.43 -14.42 -32.63
CA GLY A 414 -4.70 -15.28 -33.57
C GLY A 414 -3.33 -15.77 -33.10
N VAL A 415 -3.07 -15.84 -31.79
CA VAL A 415 -1.84 -16.48 -31.28
C VAL A 415 -1.85 -17.98 -31.60
N ARG A 416 -0.68 -18.52 -31.95
CA ARG A 416 -0.52 -19.94 -32.32
C ARG A 416 -0.63 -20.86 -31.10
N ASP A 417 -1.18 -22.07 -31.27
CA ASP A 417 -1.38 -23.04 -30.18
C ASP A 417 -0.10 -23.40 -29.38
N ASP A 418 1.07 -23.38 -30.02
CA ASP A 418 2.36 -23.60 -29.37
C ASP A 418 2.76 -22.45 -28.43
N GLU A 419 2.39 -21.22 -28.77
CA GLU A 419 2.62 -20.04 -27.93
C GLU A 419 1.51 -19.82 -26.89
N ILE A 420 0.25 -20.18 -27.19
CA ILE A 420 -0.89 -20.06 -26.27
C ILE A 420 -0.56 -20.74 -24.92
N LYS A 421 -0.14 -22.01 -24.95
CA LYS A 421 0.14 -22.78 -23.72
C LYS A 421 1.19 -22.10 -22.85
N LYS A 422 2.26 -21.61 -23.47
CA LYS A 422 3.35 -20.90 -22.78
C LYS A 422 2.85 -19.59 -22.15
N ARG A 423 2.11 -18.76 -22.90
CA ARG A 423 1.56 -17.50 -22.37
C ARG A 423 0.55 -17.72 -21.23
N VAL A 424 -0.30 -18.74 -21.33
CA VAL A 424 -1.24 -19.10 -20.25
C VAL A 424 -0.48 -19.50 -18.99
N GLU A 425 0.55 -20.35 -19.10
CA GLU A 425 1.36 -20.78 -17.95
C GLU A 425 2.15 -19.62 -17.33
N GLU A 426 2.80 -18.78 -18.14
CA GLU A 426 3.47 -17.54 -17.70
C GLU A 426 2.51 -16.60 -16.97
N THR A 427 1.30 -16.39 -17.52
CA THR A 427 0.32 -15.47 -16.93
C THR A 427 -0.26 -16.02 -15.63
N LEU A 428 -0.62 -17.31 -15.59
CA LEU A 428 -1.11 -17.98 -14.39
C LEU A 428 -0.06 -17.99 -13.26
N ALA A 429 1.22 -18.08 -13.60
CA ALA A 429 2.30 -17.93 -12.64
C ALA A 429 2.37 -16.47 -12.11
N ARG A 430 2.38 -15.47 -13.01
CA ARG A 430 2.38 -14.04 -12.65
C ARG A 430 1.23 -13.65 -11.70
N VAL A 431 0.02 -14.16 -11.93
CA VAL A 431 -1.14 -13.83 -11.08
C VAL A 431 -1.36 -14.79 -9.90
N GLY A 432 -0.51 -15.80 -9.71
CA GLY A 432 -0.60 -16.77 -8.60
C GLY A 432 -1.68 -17.85 -8.74
N LEU A 433 -2.33 -17.99 -9.91
CA LEU A 433 -3.42 -18.95 -10.15
C LEU A 433 -2.96 -20.29 -10.76
N LEU A 434 -1.66 -20.52 -10.94
CA LEU A 434 -1.12 -21.72 -11.59
C LEU A 434 -1.61 -23.05 -11.00
N ARG A 435 -1.82 -23.11 -9.67
CA ARG A 435 -2.34 -24.31 -8.97
C ARG A 435 -3.85 -24.55 -9.16
N LYS A 436 -4.57 -23.58 -9.71
CA LYS A 436 -6.03 -23.59 -9.91
C LYS A 436 -6.42 -23.61 -11.39
N ARG A 437 -5.46 -23.88 -12.28
CA ARG A 437 -5.61 -23.81 -13.74
C ARG A 437 -6.79 -24.59 -14.32
N ASP A 438 -7.23 -25.65 -13.64
CA ASP A 438 -8.27 -26.58 -14.04
C ASP A 438 -9.57 -26.47 -13.22
N GLU A 439 -9.64 -25.56 -12.23
CA GLU A 439 -10.85 -25.25 -11.48
C GLU A 439 -11.89 -24.52 -12.36
N ASP A 440 -13.19 -24.65 -12.04
CA ASP A 440 -14.23 -23.78 -12.62
C ASP A 440 -14.13 -22.39 -11.94
N PRO A 441 -14.07 -21.28 -12.70
CA PRO A 441 -14.01 -19.93 -12.14
C PRO A 441 -15.10 -19.57 -11.14
N LEU A 442 -16.23 -20.29 -11.13
CA LEU A 442 -17.29 -20.16 -10.13
C LEU A 442 -16.80 -20.47 -8.69
N PHE A 443 -15.81 -21.35 -8.53
CA PHE A 443 -15.23 -21.72 -7.22
C PHE A 443 -14.06 -20.82 -6.79
N LEU A 444 -13.63 -19.88 -7.62
CA LEU A 444 -12.63 -18.89 -7.24
C LEU A 444 -13.25 -17.86 -6.27
N SER A 445 -12.46 -17.45 -5.28
CA SER A 445 -12.79 -16.30 -4.43
C SER A 445 -12.88 -15.00 -5.25
N ARG A 446 -13.54 -13.95 -4.72
CA ARG A 446 -13.70 -12.64 -5.39
C ARG A 446 -12.36 -12.07 -5.88
N GLY A 447 -11.30 -12.19 -5.08
CA GLY A 447 -9.96 -11.73 -5.45
C GLY A 447 -9.26 -12.62 -6.49
N GLU A 448 -9.46 -13.93 -6.45
CA GLU A 448 -8.94 -14.84 -7.48
C GLU A 448 -9.67 -14.64 -8.82
N LYS A 449 -10.98 -14.39 -8.81
CA LYS A 449 -11.73 -13.97 -10.01
C LYS A 449 -11.18 -12.64 -10.54
N ARG A 450 -10.88 -11.66 -9.67
CA ARG A 450 -10.23 -10.40 -10.07
C ARG A 450 -8.91 -10.64 -10.82
N ARG A 451 -8.07 -11.52 -10.26
CA ARG A 451 -6.78 -11.91 -10.86
C ARG A 451 -6.95 -12.67 -12.17
N LEU A 452 -8.00 -13.50 -12.31
CA LEU A 452 -8.32 -14.18 -13.57
C LEU A 452 -8.81 -13.19 -14.65
N ALA A 453 -9.67 -12.24 -14.29
CA ALA A 453 -10.11 -11.19 -15.22
C ALA A 453 -8.96 -10.27 -15.66
N LEU A 454 -7.99 -9.98 -14.78
CA LEU A 454 -6.75 -9.33 -15.18
C LEU A 454 -5.93 -10.24 -16.10
N ALA A 455 -5.74 -11.52 -15.73
CA ALA A 455 -4.97 -12.51 -16.48
C ALA A 455 -5.43 -12.67 -17.94
N SER A 456 -6.74 -12.80 -18.18
CA SER A 456 -7.27 -13.01 -19.54
C SER A 456 -7.09 -11.79 -20.46
N VAL A 457 -6.86 -10.59 -19.89
CA VAL A 457 -6.49 -9.40 -20.65
C VAL A 457 -4.98 -9.26 -20.82
N ILE A 458 -4.18 -9.40 -19.76
CA ILE A 458 -2.73 -9.14 -19.83
C ILE A 458 -1.98 -10.20 -20.66
N ALA A 459 -2.49 -11.43 -20.76
CA ALA A 459 -1.91 -12.47 -21.62
C ALA A 459 -1.85 -12.05 -23.11
N MET A 460 -2.80 -11.21 -23.55
CA MET A 460 -2.83 -10.66 -24.90
C MET A 460 -1.67 -9.67 -25.17
N ARG A 461 -1.05 -9.12 -24.11
CA ARG A 461 -0.03 -8.05 -24.13
C ARG A 461 -0.50 -6.79 -24.89
N PRO A 462 -1.59 -6.14 -24.43
CA PRO A 462 -2.15 -4.96 -25.10
C PRO A 462 -1.23 -3.74 -24.96
N GLY A 463 -1.21 -2.87 -25.97
CA GLY A 463 -0.40 -1.64 -25.96
C GLY A 463 -0.96 -0.54 -25.04
N VAL A 464 -2.26 -0.60 -24.77
CA VAL A 464 -2.95 0.18 -23.73
C VAL A 464 -3.76 -0.79 -22.86
N LEU A 465 -3.65 -0.68 -21.54
CA LEU A 465 -4.45 -1.43 -20.58
C LEU A 465 -5.25 -0.46 -19.72
N ILE A 466 -6.57 -0.55 -19.80
CA ILE A 466 -7.50 0.19 -18.95
C ILE A 466 -8.06 -0.77 -17.90
N VAL A 467 -7.98 -0.38 -16.63
CA VAL A 467 -8.36 -1.23 -15.50
C VAL A 467 -9.39 -0.49 -14.65
N ASP A 468 -10.64 -0.97 -14.65
CA ASP A 468 -11.77 -0.29 -13.98
C ASP A 468 -11.92 -0.77 -12.53
N GLU A 469 -11.54 0.06 -11.55
CA GLU A 469 -11.60 -0.20 -10.10
C GLU A 469 -10.96 -1.56 -9.69
N PRO A 470 -9.69 -1.86 -10.01
CA PRO A 470 -9.06 -3.18 -9.82
C PRO A 470 -9.07 -3.70 -8.38
N THR A 471 -9.09 -2.80 -7.41
CA THR A 471 -8.74 -3.03 -6.00
C THR A 471 -9.97 -3.00 -5.08
N THR A 472 -11.17 -2.78 -5.63
CA THR A 472 -12.42 -2.75 -4.86
C THR A 472 -12.73 -4.09 -4.20
N GLY A 473 -13.02 -4.05 -2.90
CA GLY A 473 -13.32 -5.25 -2.10
C GLY A 473 -12.12 -6.19 -1.96
N GLN A 474 -10.90 -5.66 -2.01
CA GLN A 474 -9.64 -6.35 -1.75
C GLN A 474 -8.90 -5.66 -0.61
N ASP A 475 -8.14 -6.43 0.17
CA ASP A 475 -7.24 -5.83 1.15
C ASP A 475 -6.07 -5.09 0.48
N TYR A 476 -5.47 -4.14 1.18
CA TYR A 476 -4.36 -3.32 0.70
C TYR A 476 -3.16 -4.14 0.20
N ARG A 477 -2.92 -5.33 0.76
CA ARG A 477 -1.85 -6.22 0.27
C ARG A 477 -2.21 -6.80 -1.09
N MET A 478 -3.40 -7.39 -1.24
CA MET A 478 -3.87 -7.90 -2.53
C MET A 478 -3.97 -6.78 -3.58
N SER A 479 -4.29 -5.56 -3.14
CA SER A 479 -4.33 -4.35 -3.95
C SER A 479 -2.94 -3.95 -4.46
N ARG A 480 -1.91 -3.92 -3.59
CA ARG A 480 -0.51 -3.69 -4.00
C ARG A 480 -0.02 -4.77 -4.96
N GLU A 481 -0.29 -6.04 -4.70
CA GLU A 481 0.08 -7.15 -5.61
C GLU A 481 -0.52 -6.98 -7.02
N ILE A 482 -1.74 -6.44 -7.16
CA ILE A 482 -2.32 -6.10 -8.47
C ILE A 482 -1.62 -4.89 -9.10
N MET A 483 -1.37 -3.83 -8.33
CA MET A 483 -0.70 -2.62 -8.84
C MET A 483 0.75 -2.88 -9.24
N ASP A 484 1.47 -3.78 -8.56
CA ASP A 484 2.81 -4.21 -8.92
C ASP A 484 2.83 -4.94 -10.28
N ILE A 485 1.86 -5.83 -10.54
CA ILE A 485 1.70 -6.47 -11.87
C ILE A 485 1.45 -5.41 -12.96
N LEU A 486 0.66 -4.37 -12.68
CA LEU A 486 0.44 -3.26 -13.61
C LEU A 486 1.71 -2.43 -13.84
N MET A 487 2.52 -2.22 -12.80
CA MET A 487 3.83 -1.55 -12.91
C MET A 487 4.85 -2.37 -13.71
N GLU A 488 4.85 -3.69 -13.58
CA GLU A 488 5.68 -4.57 -14.42
C GLU A 488 5.29 -4.44 -15.90
N LEU A 489 3.99 -4.52 -16.22
CA LEU A 489 3.48 -4.33 -17.59
C LEU A 489 3.77 -2.93 -18.14
N ASN A 490 3.77 -1.91 -17.29
CA ASN A 490 4.17 -0.55 -17.66
C ASN A 490 5.66 -0.46 -18.01
N ARG A 491 6.53 -1.11 -17.22
CA ARG A 491 7.97 -1.23 -17.52
C ARG A 491 8.25 -2.08 -18.76
N GLU A 492 7.40 -3.05 -19.07
CA GLU A 492 7.41 -3.80 -20.35
C GLU A 492 6.97 -2.92 -21.56
N GLY A 493 6.48 -1.70 -21.31
CA GLY A 493 6.17 -0.69 -22.34
C GLY A 493 4.68 -0.46 -22.60
N SER A 494 3.78 -1.07 -21.80
CA SER A 494 2.34 -0.87 -21.92
C SER A 494 1.89 0.46 -21.30
N THR A 495 0.95 1.15 -21.94
CA THR A 495 0.31 2.35 -21.38
C THR A 495 -0.78 1.91 -20.41
N ILE A 496 -0.77 2.37 -19.16
CA ILE A 496 -1.74 1.93 -18.14
C ILE A 496 -2.67 3.09 -17.76
N ILE A 497 -3.99 2.85 -17.79
CA ILE A 497 -5.00 3.73 -17.23
C ILE A 497 -5.72 2.98 -16.11
N VAL A 498 -5.46 3.37 -14.85
CA VAL A 498 -6.16 2.83 -13.69
C VAL A 498 -7.29 3.77 -13.32
N ILE A 499 -8.53 3.27 -13.31
CA ILE A 499 -9.64 3.93 -12.63
C ILE A 499 -9.65 3.41 -11.22
N THR A 500 -9.52 4.28 -10.23
CA THR A 500 -9.64 3.89 -8.82
C THR A 500 -10.10 5.06 -7.96
N HIS A 501 -10.82 4.73 -6.88
CA HIS A 501 -11.14 5.65 -5.79
C HIS A 501 -10.11 5.62 -4.64
N ASP A 502 -9.15 4.68 -4.64
CA ASP A 502 -8.11 4.62 -3.58
C ASP A 502 -6.96 5.61 -3.88
N MET A 503 -7.00 6.75 -3.20
CA MET A 503 -6.00 7.80 -3.39
C MET A 503 -4.61 7.42 -2.87
N ARG A 504 -4.47 6.39 -2.02
CA ARG A 504 -3.17 5.88 -1.56
C ARG A 504 -2.43 5.24 -2.73
N LEU A 505 -3.15 4.41 -3.49
CA LEU A 505 -2.61 3.78 -4.71
C LEU A 505 -2.32 4.81 -5.81
N VAL A 506 -3.17 5.85 -5.95
CA VAL A 506 -2.88 6.97 -6.88
C VAL A 506 -1.58 7.68 -6.48
N ALA A 507 -1.36 7.95 -5.20
CA ALA A 507 -0.19 8.65 -4.70
C ALA A 507 1.10 7.80 -4.75
N GLU A 508 1.00 6.48 -4.60
CA GLU A 508 2.15 5.55 -4.63
C GLU A 508 2.58 5.19 -6.06
N TYR A 509 1.63 4.86 -6.94
CA TYR A 509 1.91 4.26 -8.24
C TYR A 509 1.82 5.24 -9.42
N CYS A 510 0.86 6.17 -9.41
CA CYS A 510 0.54 6.98 -10.59
C CYS A 510 1.42 8.24 -10.68
N ARG A 511 1.74 8.68 -11.91
CA ARG A 511 2.56 9.88 -12.16
C ARG A 511 1.79 11.01 -12.86
N ARG A 512 0.62 10.69 -13.38
CA ARG A 512 -0.36 11.63 -13.94
C ARG A 512 -1.75 11.24 -13.44
N VAL A 513 -2.57 12.24 -13.13
CA VAL A 513 -3.94 12.07 -12.62
C VAL A 513 -4.87 12.96 -13.41
N ILE A 514 -5.95 12.35 -13.90
CA ILE A 514 -7.04 13.01 -14.62
C ILE A 514 -8.29 12.92 -13.74
N VAL A 515 -8.85 14.07 -13.38
CA VAL A 515 -10.08 14.14 -12.58
C VAL A 515 -11.26 14.45 -13.51
N MET A 516 -12.25 13.55 -13.53
CA MET A 516 -13.49 13.73 -14.27
C MET A 516 -14.65 14.12 -13.34
N LYS A 517 -15.45 15.11 -13.77
CA LYS A 517 -16.70 15.54 -13.12
C LYS A 517 -17.73 15.89 -14.18
N ARG A 518 -18.94 15.30 -14.07
CA ARG A 518 -20.10 15.56 -14.96
C ARG A 518 -19.76 15.50 -16.46
N GLY A 519 -19.00 14.49 -16.88
CA GLY A 519 -18.61 14.25 -18.27
C GLY A 519 -17.51 15.16 -18.82
N ARG A 520 -16.79 15.90 -17.96
CA ARG A 520 -15.67 16.77 -18.31
C ARG A 520 -14.44 16.45 -17.50
N ILE A 521 -13.27 16.72 -18.05
CA ILE A 521 -12.01 16.78 -17.30
C ILE A 521 -11.95 18.14 -16.59
N ILE A 522 -11.72 18.12 -15.29
CA ILE A 522 -11.57 19.33 -14.44
C ILE A 522 -10.15 19.51 -13.92
N PHE A 523 -9.31 18.48 -14.06
CA PHE A 523 -7.88 18.53 -13.77
C PHE A 523 -7.15 17.46 -14.57
N ASP A 524 -5.97 17.80 -15.07
CA ASP A 524 -4.99 16.90 -15.65
C ASP A 524 -3.60 17.41 -15.20
N GLY A 525 -2.80 16.54 -14.59
CA GLY A 525 -1.51 16.92 -14.03
C GLY A 525 -0.94 15.88 -13.06
N LYS A 526 0.09 16.26 -12.30
CA LYS A 526 0.76 15.36 -11.35
C LYS A 526 -0.02 15.20 -10.05
N PRO A 527 0.03 14.03 -9.36
CA PRO A 527 -0.67 13.81 -8.10
C PRO A 527 -0.40 14.88 -7.04
N GLU A 528 0.83 15.36 -6.92
CA GLU A 528 1.20 16.41 -5.96
C GLU A 528 0.44 17.72 -6.20
N VAL A 529 0.26 18.13 -7.46
CA VAL A 529 -0.47 19.35 -7.83
C VAL A 529 -1.98 19.16 -7.64
N LEU A 530 -2.50 17.94 -7.78
CA LEU A 530 -3.87 17.61 -7.43
C LEU A 530 -4.08 17.74 -5.93
N PHE A 531 -3.27 17.07 -5.12
CA PHE A 531 -3.50 17.00 -3.69
C PHE A 531 -3.37 18.36 -3.00
N GLU A 532 -2.49 19.25 -3.48
CA GLU A 532 -2.40 20.63 -2.97
C GLU A 532 -3.70 21.44 -3.18
N LYS A 533 -4.56 21.09 -4.14
CA LYS A 533 -5.81 21.81 -4.45
C LYS A 533 -7.00 21.32 -3.62
N GLU A 534 -7.11 21.80 -2.38
CA GLU A 534 -8.20 21.42 -1.45
C GLU A 534 -9.62 21.72 -1.96
N GLU A 535 -9.80 22.78 -2.75
CA GLU A 535 -11.09 23.09 -3.37
C GLU A 535 -11.45 22.03 -4.42
N LEU A 536 -10.49 21.65 -5.28
CA LEU A 536 -10.66 20.60 -6.29
C LEU A 536 -10.93 19.21 -5.68
N LEU A 537 -10.23 18.86 -4.60
CA LEU A 537 -10.47 17.61 -3.85
C LEU A 537 -11.91 17.57 -3.30
N ARG A 538 -12.33 18.62 -2.57
CA ARG A 538 -13.69 18.75 -2.04
C ARG A 538 -14.75 18.73 -3.13
N GLU A 539 -14.54 19.49 -4.21
CA GLU A 539 -15.43 19.51 -5.37
C GLU A 539 -15.57 18.15 -6.06
N SER A 540 -14.59 17.28 -5.93
CA SER A 540 -14.54 15.97 -6.60
C SER A 540 -14.85 14.81 -5.66
N SER A 541 -15.23 15.08 -4.41
CA SER A 541 -15.42 14.07 -3.35
C SER A 541 -14.20 13.19 -3.08
N LEU A 542 -12.99 13.75 -3.23
CA LEU A 542 -11.72 13.05 -3.01
C LEU A 542 -11.10 13.47 -1.68
N LEU A 543 -10.46 12.51 -1.00
CA LEU A 543 -9.67 12.74 0.21
C LEU A 543 -8.18 12.47 -0.09
N ALA A 544 -7.29 13.33 0.38
CA ALA A 544 -5.86 13.09 0.28
C ALA A 544 -5.43 12.01 1.31
N PRO A 545 -4.52 11.07 0.97
CA PRO A 545 -3.99 10.08 1.92
C PRO A 545 -3.40 10.73 3.18
N ARG A 546 -3.41 10.05 4.32
CA ARG A 546 -2.79 10.52 5.58
C ARG A 546 -1.33 10.97 5.38
N GLU A 547 -0.55 10.24 4.58
CA GLU A 547 0.83 10.56 4.18
C GLU A 547 0.93 11.98 3.60
N VAL A 548 -0.02 12.33 2.72
CA VAL A 548 -0.10 13.62 2.04
C VAL A 548 -0.64 14.70 2.97
N GLN A 549 -1.65 14.39 3.80
CA GLN A 549 -2.17 15.32 4.81
C GLN A 549 -1.07 15.75 5.80
N LEU A 550 -0.26 14.80 6.26
CA LEU A 550 0.87 15.06 7.14
C LEU A 550 1.93 15.92 6.45
N SER A 551 2.24 15.64 5.18
CA SER A 551 3.26 16.39 4.43
C SER A 551 2.79 17.82 4.11
N LYS A 552 1.49 18.02 3.86
CA LYS A 552 0.87 19.34 3.79
C LYS A 552 1.05 20.13 5.08
N ARG A 553 0.87 19.52 6.26
CA ARG A 553 1.08 20.21 7.55
C ARG A 553 2.54 20.70 7.68
N LEU A 554 3.54 19.90 7.28
CA LEU A 554 4.94 20.36 7.19
C LEU A 554 5.17 21.48 6.17
N LYS A 555 4.49 21.42 5.02
CA LYS A 555 4.60 22.46 3.99
C LYS A 555 3.99 23.77 4.46
N GLN A 556 2.88 23.72 5.20
CA GLN A 556 2.24 24.89 5.83
C GLN A 556 3.11 25.57 6.89
N THR A 557 3.98 24.83 7.61
CA THR A 557 4.96 25.45 8.53
C THR A 557 6.17 26.05 7.82
N GLY A 558 6.28 25.93 6.49
CA GLY A 558 7.43 26.39 5.70
C GLY A 558 8.71 25.54 5.90
N VAL A 559 8.57 24.36 6.51
CA VAL A 559 9.66 23.43 6.78
C VAL A 559 9.92 22.52 5.57
N MET A 560 8.88 22.08 4.87
CA MET A 560 8.99 21.24 3.67
C MET A 560 8.56 22.01 2.41
N GLN A 561 9.25 21.77 1.29
CA GLN A 561 8.99 22.49 0.02
C GLN A 561 8.07 21.70 -0.92
N ASP A 562 8.35 20.40 -1.08
CA ASP A 562 7.59 19.48 -1.94
C ASP A 562 6.83 18.48 -1.06
N ILE A 563 5.56 18.23 -1.37
CA ILE A 563 4.79 17.25 -0.61
C ILE A 563 5.23 15.82 -0.93
N LEU A 564 5.30 14.98 0.10
CA LEU A 564 5.53 13.55 0.03
C LEU A 564 4.21 12.84 -0.16
N LEU A 565 4.18 11.91 -1.12
CA LEU A 565 2.97 11.28 -1.61
C LEU A 565 2.62 9.96 -0.93
N SER A 566 3.63 9.19 -0.52
CA SER A 566 3.45 7.81 -0.06
C SER A 566 4.33 7.49 1.15
N ALA A 567 4.00 6.41 1.86
CA ALA A 567 4.78 5.91 2.98
C ALA A 567 6.25 5.67 2.59
N ARG A 568 6.48 5.24 1.35
CA ARG A 568 7.83 5.08 0.78
C ARG A 568 8.61 6.39 0.69
N GLU A 569 8.03 7.45 0.11
CA GLU A 569 8.73 8.75 -0.02
C GLU A 569 9.07 9.34 1.36
N TRP A 570 8.22 9.08 2.36
CA TRP A 570 8.47 9.42 3.76
C TRP A 570 9.57 8.57 4.43
N LEU A 571 9.62 7.26 4.18
CA LEU A 571 10.69 6.39 4.67
C LEU A 571 12.04 6.78 4.05
N GLU A 572 12.05 7.15 2.76
CA GLU A 572 13.21 7.72 2.08
C GLU A 572 13.61 9.09 2.69
N PHE A 573 12.65 9.94 3.05
CA PHE A 573 12.91 11.18 3.79
C PHE A 573 13.50 10.94 5.20
N LEU A 574 12.93 10.03 5.98
CA LEU A 574 13.39 9.74 7.34
C LEU A 574 14.80 9.13 7.36
N LYS A 575 15.14 8.32 6.34
CA LYS A 575 16.53 7.87 6.12
C LYS A 575 17.45 9.06 5.85
N PHE A 576 17.08 9.92 4.90
CA PHE A 576 17.84 11.13 4.58
C PHE A 576 17.97 12.10 5.78
N GLU A 577 16.96 12.21 6.64
CA GLU A 577 17.00 12.98 7.89
C GLU A 577 18.01 12.39 8.88
N ASN A 578 17.97 11.07 9.12
CA ASN A 578 18.91 10.39 10.00
C ASN A 578 20.35 10.48 9.46
N GLU A 579 20.54 10.38 8.14
CA GLU A 579 21.82 10.66 7.49
C GLU A 579 22.28 12.10 7.72
N LYS A 580 21.36 13.08 7.67
CA LYS A 580 21.69 14.50 7.81
C LYS A 580 22.05 14.95 9.22
N LYS A 581 21.50 14.31 10.26
CA LYS A 581 21.81 14.63 11.67
C LYS A 581 23.29 14.37 12.03
N ARG A 582 24.08 13.76 11.13
CA ARG A 582 25.51 13.42 11.29
C ARG A 582 26.53 14.42 10.68
N TYR A 583 26.19 15.69 10.39
CA TYR A 583 27.14 16.66 9.77
C TYR A 583 27.10 18.09 10.39
N VAL A 584 28.24 18.71 10.81
CA VAL A 584 28.24 20.01 11.57
C VAL A 584 29.50 20.95 11.41
N LEU A 585 29.94 21.36 10.21
CA LEU A 585 31.25 22.02 9.83
C LEU A 585 32.43 22.11 10.86
N LEU A 586 33.59 21.50 10.57
CA LEU A 586 34.85 21.79 11.29
C LEU A 586 35.50 23.09 10.76
N SER A 587 35.89 23.98 11.67
CA SER A 587 36.68 25.16 11.32
C SER A 587 38.15 24.82 11.04
N PHE A 588 38.81 25.64 10.21
CA PHE A 588 40.25 25.49 9.91
C PHE A 588 41.13 25.53 11.18
N GLN A 589 40.72 26.28 12.21
CA GLN A 589 41.41 26.31 13.50
C GLN A 589 41.33 24.95 14.23
N ALA A 590 40.20 24.26 14.15
CA ALA A 590 40.03 22.94 14.76
C ALA A 590 40.84 21.87 14.02
N MET A 591 40.84 21.88 12.67
CA MET A 591 41.74 21.02 11.86
C MET A 591 43.21 21.24 12.22
N LYS A 592 43.65 22.51 12.31
CA LYS A 592 45.01 22.88 12.71
C LYS A 592 45.39 22.42 14.13
N LYS A 593 44.46 22.51 15.09
CA LYS A 593 44.64 21.99 16.46
C LYS A 593 44.80 20.47 16.46
N HIS A 594 43.98 19.75 15.67
CA HIS A 594 44.01 18.30 15.56
C HIS A 594 45.31 17.80 14.90
N SER A 595 45.71 18.34 13.74
CA SER A 595 46.98 18.01 13.08
C SER A 595 48.19 18.23 14.01
N LYS A 596 48.19 19.29 14.82
CA LYS A 596 49.25 19.57 15.81
C LYS A 596 49.26 18.59 16.98
N ASN A 597 48.13 17.98 17.34
CA ASN A 597 48.06 16.95 18.38
C ASN A 597 48.59 15.63 17.83
N LEU A 598 48.05 15.16 16.70
CA LEU A 598 48.48 13.93 16.03
C LEU A 598 49.97 13.93 15.71
N SER A 599 50.51 15.05 15.21
CA SER A 599 51.96 15.20 14.94
C SER A 599 52.82 15.07 16.19
N ARG A 600 52.34 15.51 17.36
CA ARG A 600 53.04 15.34 18.65
C ARG A 600 53.03 13.88 19.10
N GLU A 601 51.92 13.18 18.88
CA GLU A 601 51.76 11.79 19.26
C GLU A 601 52.58 10.83 18.39
N ILE A 602 52.64 11.12 17.09
CA ILE A 602 53.58 10.48 16.14
C ILE A 602 55.02 10.67 16.62
N MET A 603 55.44 11.91 16.92
CA MET A 603 56.81 12.16 17.40
C MET A 603 57.13 11.45 18.72
N SER A 604 56.17 11.33 19.64
CA SER A 604 56.40 10.70 20.95
C SER A 604 56.44 9.17 20.91
N LYS A 605 55.68 8.54 20.00
CA LYS A 605 55.60 7.07 19.90
C LYS A 605 56.52 6.49 18.83
N ALA A 606 56.55 7.11 17.65
CA ALA A 606 57.18 6.55 16.45
C ALA A 606 58.50 7.22 16.06
N GLY A 607 58.86 8.34 16.71
CA GLY A 607 59.98 9.20 16.32
C GLY A 607 59.61 10.15 15.18
N LYS A 608 60.60 10.90 14.68
CA LYS A 608 60.40 11.82 13.54
C LYS A 608 60.53 11.04 12.22
N PRO A 609 59.54 11.10 11.31
CA PRO A 609 59.67 10.51 9.97
C PRO A 609 60.58 11.36 9.07
N ASP A 610 61.18 10.73 8.07
CA ASP A 610 62.01 11.40 7.06
C ASP A 610 61.16 11.94 5.89
N ALA A 611 60.04 11.29 5.56
CA ALA A 611 59.08 11.70 4.53
C ALA A 611 57.62 11.33 4.87
N ILE A 612 56.67 11.99 4.21
CA ILE A 612 55.25 11.61 4.22
C ILE A 612 54.84 11.20 2.80
N VAL A 613 54.20 10.04 2.69
CA VAL A 613 53.56 9.54 1.47
C VAL A 613 52.05 9.61 1.69
N TYR A 614 51.26 10.14 0.75
CA TYR A 614 49.81 10.25 0.90
C TYR A 614 49.07 9.73 -0.34
N ILE A 615 47.90 9.12 -0.16
CA ILE A 615 47.03 8.72 -1.25
C ILE A 615 46.06 9.87 -1.59
N GLU A 616 46.02 10.28 -2.85
CA GLU A 616 45.32 11.49 -3.30
C GLU A 616 43.95 11.16 -3.94
N ARG A 617 42.85 11.45 -3.22
CA ARG A 617 41.51 11.62 -3.80
C ARG A 617 40.76 12.86 -3.28
N GLY A 618 41.01 13.33 -2.05
CA GLY A 618 40.26 14.37 -1.35
C GLY A 618 40.99 15.68 -0.97
N GLY A 619 42.17 15.97 -1.52
CA GLY A 619 42.83 17.28 -1.40
C GLY A 619 43.94 17.40 -0.32
N MET A 620 45.00 18.14 -0.64
CA MET A 620 46.30 18.09 0.06
C MET A 620 46.37 18.76 1.46
N VAL A 621 45.27 19.29 2.02
CA VAL A 621 45.32 20.23 3.15
C VAL A 621 45.83 19.58 4.45
N ILE A 622 45.34 18.38 4.79
CA ILE A 622 45.73 17.67 6.02
C ILE A 622 47.18 17.19 5.94
N GLY A 623 47.57 16.57 4.82
CA GLY A 623 48.95 16.11 4.59
C GLY A 623 49.97 17.25 4.67
N ARG A 624 49.64 18.43 4.14
CA ARG A 624 50.49 19.62 4.23
C ARG A 624 50.61 20.15 5.67
N LEU A 625 49.49 20.27 6.39
CA LEU A 625 49.50 20.68 7.81
C LEU A 625 50.31 19.70 8.69
N MET A 626 50.24 18.39 8.41
CA MET A 626 51.06 17.39 9.11
C MET A 626 52.54 17.50 8.72
N SER A 627 52.88 17.71 7.44
CA SER A 627 54.26 17.94 7.01
C SER A 627 54.89 19.16 7.68
N ASP A 628 54.13 20.26 7.78
CA ASP A 628 54.54 21.48 8.47
C ASP A 628 54.80 21.24 9.98
N TYR A 629 53.94 20.47 10.65
CA TYR A 629 54.07 20.18 12.09
C TYR A 629 55.10 19.11 12.45
N LEU A 630 55.28 18.10 11.60
CA LEU A 630 56.31 17.08 11.73
C LEU A 630 57.67 17.57 11.21
N GLY A 631 57.73 18.73 10.53
CA GLY A 631 58.97 19.33 10.04
C GLY A 631 59.67 18.46 8.98
N VAL A 632 58.87 17.86 8.11
CA VAL A 632 59.29 16.91 7.06
C VAL A 632 59.45 17.68 5.75
N LYS A 633 60.50 17.39 4.98
CA LYS A 633 60.83 18.18 3.77
C LYS A 633 60.07 17.73 2.53
N ASP A 634 59.78 16.44 2.42
CA ASP A 634 59.28 15.83 1.20
C ASP A 634 57.91 15.15 1.44
N LEU A 635 56.94 15.51 0.59
CA LEU A 635 55.56 15.03 0.60
C LEU A 635 55.25 14.41 -0.77
N TYR A 636 55.03 13.09 -0.80
CA TYR A 636 54.84 12.32 -2.04
C TYR A 636 53.39 11.87 -2.21
N GLY A 637 52.75 12.22 -3.33
CA GLY A 637 51.38 11.79 -3.65
C GLY A 637 51.35 10.50 -4.46
N ILE A 638 50.50 9.55 -4.07
CA ILE A 638 50.17 8.33 -4.81
C ILE A 638 48.68 8.43 -5.19
N ARG A 639 48.30 8.11 -6.43
CA ARG A 639 46.88 7.97 -6.79
C ARG A 639 46.47 6.50 -6.70
N ALA A 640 45.24 6.24 -6.29
CA ALA A 640 44.66 4.90 -6.21
C ALA A 640 43.26 4.86 -6.87
N SER A 641 42.84 3.68 -7.33
CA SER A 641 41.51 3.43 -7.89
C SER A 641 41.07 2.00 -7.61
N TYR A 642 39.75 1.78 -7.53
CA TYR A 642 39.10 0.57 -7.02
C TYR A 642 38.12 -0.05 -8.05
N TYR A 643 37.65 -1.27 -7.80
CA TYR A 643 36.81 -2.07 -8.70
C TYR A 643 35.47 -2.48 -8.03
N THR A 644 34.38 -2.50 -8.81
CA THR A 644 33.09 -3.10 -8.44
C THR A 644 32.81 -4.35 -9.29
N ASP A 645 31.98 -5.27 -8.80
CA ASP A 645 31.60 -6.49 -9.52
C ASP A 645 30.85 -6.20 -10.84
N GLU A 646 30.18 -5.04 -10.92
CA GLU A 646 29.64 -4.48 -12.16
C GLU A 646 30.71 -3.62 -12.84
N GLY A 647 31.40 -4.20 -13.83
CA GLY A 647 32.57 -3.59 -14.45
C GLY A 647 32.25 -2.55 -15.53
N MET A 648 32.27 -1.25 -15.19
CA MET A 648 32.90 -0.22 -16.03
C MET A 648 33.39 1.00 -15.23
N PRO A 649 34.54 1.61 -15.58
CA PRO A 649 35.25 2.54 -14.68
C PRO A 649 35.05 4.02 -15.02
N SER A 650 35.23 4.90 -14.02
CA SER A 650 35.51 6.32 -14.22
C SER A 650 36.76 6.76 -13.45
N THR A 651 37.76 7.25 -14.21
CA THR A 651 39.12 7.68 -13.79
C THR A 651 40.07 6.60 -13.27
N HIS A 652 41.26 6.53 -13.88
CA HIS A 652 42.20 5.41 -13.79
C HIS A 652 43.13 5.43 -12.58
N VAL A 653 43.52 4.24 -12.09
CA VAL A 653 44.92 3.89 -11.84
C VAL A 653 45.17 2.42 -12.22
N THR A 654 45.85 2.22 -13.35
CA THR A 654 46.75 1.08 -13.52
C THR A 654 47.95 1.34 -12.60
N VAL A 655 48.29 0.44 -11.68
CA VAL A 655 49.50 0.62 -10.84
C VAL A 655 50.76 0.24 -11.64
N GLY A 656 50.98 0.92 -12.77
CA GLY A 656 52.23 0.91 -13.54
C GLY A 656 53.37 1.64 -12.81
N ASP A 657 54.55 1.67 -13.42
CA ASP A 657 55.83 2.02 -12.79
C ASP A 657 55.80 3.28 -11.90
N ILE A 658 55.63 3.04 -10.59
CA ILE A 658 55.83 4.03 -9.54
C ILE A 658 57.34 4.30 -9.43
N SER A 659 57.84 5.26 -10.20
CA SER A 659 59.23 5.72 -10.17
C SER A 659 59.46 6.71 -9.01
N LEU A 660 59.18 6.27 -7.79
CA LEU A 660 59.48 7.02 -6.58
C LEU A 660 60.99 6.99 -6.32
N ASN A 661 61.66 8.10 -6.59
CA ASN A 661 63.10 8.28 -6.35
C ASN A 661 63.37 8.61 -4.87
N ILE A 662 62.86 7.75 -3.99
CA ILE A 662 62.82 7.88 -2.53
C ILE A 662 64.15 7.39 -1.95
N LYS A 663 64.90 8.28 -1.30
CA LYS A 663 66.12 7.99 -0.52
C LYS A 663 65.94 8.41 0.94
N VAL A 664 64.98 7.79 1.62
CA VAL A 664 64.65 8.04 3.02
C VAL A 664 64.40 6.73 3.74
N ASN A 665 64.84 6.65 5.00
CA ASN A 665 64.89 5.40 5.74
C ASN A 665 63.56 5.07 6.44
N ASN A 666 62.75 6.09 6.75
CA ASN A 666 61.55 5.97 7.57
C ASN A 666 60.44 6.92 7.06
N TYR A 667 59.25 6.42 6.71
CA TYR A 667 58.14 7.26 6.21
C TYR A 667 56.78 6.87 6.79
N ILE A 668 55.85 7.82 6.74
CA ILE A 668 54.43 7.62 7.09
C ILE A 668 53.61 7.58 5.81
N LEU A 669 52.87 6.48 5.58
CA LEU A 669 51.84 6.38 4.56
C LEU A 669 50.49 6.86 5.12
N LEU A 670 49.89 7.88 4.49
CA LEU A 670 48.56 8.41 4.75
C LEU A 670 47.57 7.92 3.68
N VAL A 671 46.44 7.34 4.08
CA VAL A 671 45.43 6.77 3.17
C VAL A 671 44.06 7.40 3.43
N ASP A 672 43.42 7.89 2.36
CA ASP A 672 42.35 8.92 2.33
C ASP A 672 40.95 8.38 1.96
N ASP A 673 40.72 7.06 1.99
CA ASP A 673 39.43 6.44 1.59
C ASP A 673 39.09 5.24 2.48
N ILE A 674 37.84 5.14 2.94
CA ILE A 674 37.32 4.08 3.81
C ILE A 674 36.93 2.82 2.99
N SER A 675 36.47 3.02 1.75
CA SER A 675 35.63 2.07 1.03
C SER A 675 36.31 0.75 0.64
N ASP A 676 37.64 0.71 0.52
CA ASP A 676 38.43 -0.52 0.45
C ASP A 676 39.85 -0.32 1.02
N THR A 677 39.91 0.09 2.29
CA THR A 677 41.16 0.35 3.03
C THR A 677 42.15 -0.82 2.93
N GLY A 678 41.72 -2.04 3.29
CA GLY A 678 42.61 -3.21 3.43
C GLY A 678 43.44 -3.51 2.19
N LYS A 679 42.81 -3.84 1.06
CA LYS A 679 43.52 -4.28 -0.15
C LYS A 679 44.38 -3.17 -0.76
N THR A 680 43.89 -1.93 -0.71
CA THR A 680 44.64 -0.76 -1.23
C THR A 680 45.87 -0.49 -0.39
N ILE A 681 45.76 -0.57 0.95
CA ILE A 681 46.87 -0.44 1.88
C ILE A 681 47.90 -1.55 1.65
N GLU A 682 47.47 -2.82 1.59
CA GLU A 682 48.35 -3.97 1.37
C GLU A 682 49.15 -3.85 0.06
N ALA A 683 48.49 -3.56 -1.06
CA ALA A 683 49.15 -3.42 -2.36
C ALA A 683 50.14 -2.25 -2.42
N VAL A 684 49.87 -1.15 -1.72
CA VAL A 684 50.78 0.01 -1.63
C VAL A 684 51.95 -0.30 -0.69
N ILE A 685 51.72 -0.92 0.46
CA ILE A 685 52.77 -1.39 1.39
C ILE A 685 53.71 -2.37 0.68
N GLU A 686 53.19 -3.35 -0.07
CA GLU A 686 54.01 -4.35 -0.76
C GLU A 686 54.97 -3.72 -1.78
N LYS A 687 54.52 -2.69 -2.52
CA LYS A 687 55.38 -1.92 -3.42
C LYS A 687 56.38 -1.04 -2.67
N LEU A 688 55.94 -0.40 -1.59
CA LEU A 688 56.77 0.49 -0.78
C LEU A 688 57.88 -0.27 0.00
N LYS A 689 57.65 -1.54 0.36
CA LYS A 689 58.65 -2.44 0.97
C LYS A 689 59.90 -2.66 0.10
N LYS A 690 59.83 -2.39 -1.20
CA LYS A 690 61.00 -2.43 -2.10
C LYS A 690 62.02 -1.30 -1.85
N TYR A 691 61.65 -0.28 -1.07
CA TYR A 691 62.45 0.92 -0.84
C TYR A 691 62.90 1.10 0.62
N THR A 692 62.14 0.59 1.60
CA THR A 692 62.60 0.40 3.00
C THR A 692 61.73 -0.65 3.69
N GLU A 693 62.27 -1.31 4.73
CA GLU A 693 61.52 -2.22 5.60
C GLU A 693 60.78 -1.48 6.74
N ASN A 694 61.24 -0.27 7.10
CA ASN A 694 60.66 0.57 8.15
C ASN A 694 59.48 1.41 7.63
N ILE A 695 58.36 0.75 7.37
CA ILE A 695 57.11 1.40 6.95
C ILE A 695 56.22 1.68 8.15
N LYS A 696 55.82 2.93 8.34
CA LYS A 696 54.79 3.30 9.31
C LYS A 696 53.52 3.72 8.57
N VAL A 697 52.37 3.22 9.01
CA VAL A 697 51.09 3.37 8.28
C VAL A 697 50.09 4.08 9.18
N CYS A 698 49.48 5.14 8.66
CA CYS A 698 48.47 5.91 9.38
C CYS A 698 47.29 6.13 8.42
N THR A 699 46.21 5.39 8.64
CA THR A 699 45.02 5.47 7.79
C THR A 699 44.16 6.65 8.28
N ILE A 700 43.89 7.62 7.41
CA ILE A 700 43.05 8.78 7.70
C ILE A 700 41.77 8.66 6.89
N ALA A 701 40.76 8.07 7.50
CA ALA A 701 39.41 8.03 6.96
C ALA A 701 38.89 9.46 6.68
N TYR A 702 38.68 9.78 5.41
CA TYR A 702 38.04 11.03 4.96
C TYR A 702 37.06 10.71 3.83
N LYS A 703 35.88 11.36 3.83
CA LYS A 703 34.85 11.16 2.80
C LYS A 703 34.56 12.50 2.11
N PRO A 704 35.17 12.79 0.95
CA PRO A 704 35.10 14.12 0.30
C PRO A 704 33.77 14.41 -0.42
N HIS A 705 32.63 14.03 0.16
CA HIS A 705 31.28 14.34 -0.35
C HIS A 705 30.33 14.89 0.73
N SER A 706 30.84 15.74 1.61
CA SER A 706 30.03 16.79 2.25
C SER A 706 30.87 18.06 2.45
N VAL A 707 30.25 19.24 2.30
CA VAL A 707 30.95 20.53 2.43
C VAL A 707 31.13 20.93 3.91
N VAL A 708 30.61 20.14 4.86
CA VAL A 708 30.20 20.61 6.21
C VAL A 708 30.53 19.56 7.32
N LYS A 709 31.82 19.18 7.44
CA LYS A 709 32.53 18.50 8.58
C LYS A 709 32.99 17.04 8.37
N PRO A 710 34.23 16.73 8.79
CA PRO A 710 34.66 15.43 9.27
C PRO A 710 34.83 15.39 10.81
N ASP A 711 34.38 14.31 11.46
CA ASP A 711 34.71 13.98 12.85
C ASP A 711 35.86 12.94 12.89
N PHE A 712 36.64 12.90 13.97
CA PHE A 712 37.89 12.11 14.04
C PHE A 712 38.12 11.52 15.44
N TYR A 713 38.37 10.21 15.52
CA TYR A 713 38.69 9.48 16.76
C TYR A 713 39.94 8.58 16.59
N SER A 714 40.95 8.75 17.45
CA SER A 714 42.22 8.04 17.36
C SER A 714 42.35 6.91 18.40
N TYR A 715 42.65 5.70 17.95
CA TYR A 715 42.97 4.56 18.82
C TYR A 715 44.33 3.94 18.47
N ILE A 716 44.93 3.26 19.45
CA ILE A 716 46.25 2.65 19.37
C ILE A 716 46.09 1.15 19.08
N VAL A 717 46.83 0.63 18.11
CA VAL A 717 46.97 -0.80 17.88
C VAL A 717 48.46 -1.16 17.95
N ASP A 718 48.81 -2.25 18.64
CA ASP A 718 50.19 -2.73 18.77
C ASP A 718 50.71 -3.32 17.44
N ASN A 719 51.08 -2.43 16.51
CA ASN A 719 51.97 -2.63 15.36
C ASN A 719 52.23 -1.28 14.63
N ASP A 720 52.48 -0.21 15.39
CA ASP A 720 52.78 1.16 14.90
C ASP A 720 51.78 1.73 13.85
N THR A 721 50.56 1.16 13.82
CA THR A 721 49.52 1.46 12.82
C THR A 721 48.34 2.16 13.47
N TRP A 722 47.91 3.26 12.86
CA TRP A 722 46.77 4.06 13.34
C TRP A 722 45.59 3.87 12.41
N VAL A 723 44.43 3.52 12.98
CA VAL A 723 43.17 3.38 12.26
C VAL A 723 42.12 4.23 12.98
N VAL A 724 41.43 5.07 12.21
CA VAL A 724 40.38 5.99 12.66
C VAL A 724 39.05 5.47 12.13
N PHE A 725 38.06 5.29 13.01
CA PHE A 725 36.72 4.81 12.66
C PHE A 725 35.64 5.79 13.12
N GLU A 726 34.53 5.76 12.39
CA GLU A 726 33.22 6.32 12.70
C GLU A 726 32.21 5.20 12.41
N TYR A 727 31.28 4.92 13.33
CA TYR A 727 30.32 3.82 13.19
C TYR A 727 28.93 4.18 13.72
N GLU A 728 27.91 3.98 12.89
CA GLU A 728 26.50 3.89 13.30
C GLU A 728 25.75 2.75 12.56
N GLU A 729 26.44 1.65 12.23
CA GLU A 729 25.82 0.43 11.66
C GLU A 729 26.28 -0.83 12.41
N GLU A 730 25.32 -1.54 13.02
CA GLU A 730 25.55 -2.76 13.79
C GLU A 730 26.10 -3.92 12.94
N GLU A 731 25.67 -4.06 11.68
CA GLU A 731 26.14 -5.14 10.81
C GLU A 731 27.62 -4.97 10.46
N THR A 732 28.05 -3.75 10.19
CA THR A 732 29.45 -3.43 9.89
C THR A 732 30.34 -3.57 11.12
N ARG A 733 29.82 -3.25 12.33
CA ARG A 733 30.46 -3.60 13.62
C ARG A 733 30.66 -5.12 13.73
N ARG A 734 29.61 -5.92 13.55
CA ARG A 734 29.68 -7.40 13.68
C ARG A 734 30.60 -8.03 12.62
N ALA A 735 30.62 -7.50 11.40
CA ALA A 735 31.55 -7.93 10.35
C ALA A 735 33.01 -7.64 10.72
N PHE A 736 33.28 -6.50 11.38
CA PHE A 736 34.61 -6.13 11.85
C PHE A 736 35.03 -6.94 13.09
N GLU A 737 34.15 -7.11 14.09
CA GLU A 737 34.35 -8.00 15.25
C GLU A 737 34.66 -9.45 14.82
N LYS A 738 34.07 -9.92 13.72
CA LYS A 738 34.35 -11.23 13.14
C LYS A 738 35.77 -11.31 12.54
N ARG A 739 36.21 -10.29 11.80
CA ARG A 739 37.60 -10.17 11.29
C ARG A 739 38.63 -9.94 12.40
N ASN A 740 38.24 -9.29 13.49
CA ASN A 740 39.08 -9.02 14.66
C ASN A 740 39.77 -10.30 15.17
N ASN A 741 39.03 -11.42 15.15
CA ASN A 741 39.50 -12.75 15.54
C ASN A 741 40.42 -13.45 14.51
N GLU A 742 40.47 -12.99 13.25
CA GLU A 742 41.24 -13.62 12.18
C GLU A 742 42.62 -12.97 11.96
N ILE A 743 42.72 -11.65 12.19
CA ILE A 743 43.94 -10.84 11.93
C ILE A 743 44.54 -10.18 13.18
N GLY A 744 44.09 -10.56 14.38
CA GLY A 744 44.75 -10.20 15.65
C GLY A 744 44.52 -8.77 16.14
N LEU A 745 43.44 -8.14 15.69
CA LEU A 745 43.02 -6.82 16.16
C LEU A 745 42.30 -6.95 17.53
N LYS A 746 42.22 -5.86 18.30
CA LYS A 746 41.50 -5.81 19.59
C LYS A 746 40.50 -4.65 19.59
N PHE A 747 39.28 -4.95 20.02
CA PHE A 747 38.19 -3.99 20.18
C PHE A 747 38.04 -3.63 21.66
N ILE A 748 37.88 -2.34 21.97
CA ILE A 748 37.63 -1.83 23.33
C ILE A 748 36.50 -0.80 23.22
N GLU A 749 35.45 -0.98 24.02
CA GLU A 749 34.25 -0.14 24.03
C GLU A 749 34.24 0.71 25.30
N GLU A 750 34.52 2.02 25.18
CA GLU A 750 34.36 2.99 26.27
C GLU A 750 33.04 3.76 26.12
N THR A 751 32.09 3.52 27.02
CA THR A 751 30.79 4.19 27.02
C THR A 751 30.86 5.49 27.83
N PHE A 752 30.80 6.65 27.17
CA PHE A 752 30.78 7.96 27.85
C PHE A 752 29.42 8.68 27.75
N GLY A 753 28.68 8.65 28.85
CA GLY A 753 27.90 9.79 29.36
C GLY A 753 26.61 10.21 28.63
N LYS A 754 25.47 9.64 29.09
CA LYS A 754 24.10 10.19 29.13
C LYS A 754 23.55 10.95 27.90
#